data_AF-A0AAU5S588-F1
#
_entry.id   AF-A0AAU5S588-F1
#
_cell.length_a   1.000
_cell.length_b   1.000
_cell.length_c   1.000
_cell.angle_alpha   90.00
_cell.angle_beta   90.00
_cell.angle_gamma   90.00
#
_symmetry.space_group_name_H-M   'P 1'
#
loop_
_entity.id
_entity.type
_entity.pdbx_description
1 polymer ?
#
loop_
_entity_poly.entity_id
_entity_poly.type
_entity_poly.pdbx_seq_one_letter_code
_entity_poly.pdbx_strand_id
1 'polypeptide(L)'
;MAVQGRSAAEPPSSAGAAEGLQPFLHDACTTVYAPSLALSRRSGDLAGGADGFFHGDRRALSRLEVRFETDADGGGGAGTDGDAGAVPVLLAPLGHTLRAADETGYRAVLRGVGEVTADPAVTLHRVRRLTPGRLRETLRITNSGALHVSLTMVVAAGTDLARMDDVKSGRFPRPWPAAAASAEHFGPHDPGGRGDSGTSGGTGAPDSVETAADDADAAATGLIWQDEDGLRVVLRPLTGPAGASADAGAAADADGTDPDPGAAPATLAGAPAVRPEDGELRYRVALAPGASWQAVLECTVHDPLPAPFPAPAPGSVDWPHPRLASADQRLDRLVARSVGDLERLLLTDPDHPGDTFLAAGSPWFLTLFGRDSLWAARMLLPLGTELAAGTLRTLARRQGTRVDPHTEEQPGKILHEVRREPLRLADSRALPAVYYGTVDATPLWITLLHDAWRWGMPAAEVAELLPHAEAGLEWLARYGDADGDGLLEYVDSTGSGLANQGWKDSGDSIRWRDGRLAAPPIALCEVQAYAYEAALAGAALLRAFDRPGADRWEEWAATVRRRFRESFWVSDALGSYPAVALDVDKRPVDSATSAFGHLLGTGLLDHEESALLADRLAGPDLDCGFGVRTLSSRNAGFNPLGYHVGSVWPHDTAIAVHGLVRAGFPAQAVPLAKGIVAASVGFEARLPELYGGHGSGYDEAPAPYPAACRPQAWSAAAGVLLLQAALGLSADVPGGRLRIDPAAGAFGPLHVSGLRVAGAPLSVRLDADGRAEVTAPDSLTLEGAHRVAPRS
;
A
#
# COMPACT_ATOMS: atom_id res chain seq x y z
N MET A 1 -12.98 33.19 51.43
CA MET A 1 -11.74 32.60 50.91
C MET A 1 -12.07 31.97 49.57
N ALA A 2 -11.63 32.60 48.49
CA ALA A 2 -11.87 32.15 47.12
C ALA A 2 -11.01 30.93 46.79
N VAL A 3 -11.61 29.91 46.17
CA VAL A 3 -10.86 28.87 45.45
C VAL A 3 -11.16 29.09 43.97
N GLN A 4 -10.14 29.56 43.26
CA GLN A 4 -10.15 29.86 41.83
C GLN A 4 -10.37 28.58 41.01
N GLY A 5 -11.16 28.73 39.95
CA GLY A 5 -11.49 27.67 39.01
C GLY A 5 -10.26 27.11 38.28
N ARG A 6 -10.29 25.80 38.05
CA ARG A 6 -9.55 25.16 36.97
C ARG A 6 -10.53 24.92 35.83
N SER A 7 -10.26 25.59 34.71
CA SER A 7 -10.82 25.27 33.40
C SER A 7 -10.73 23.76 33.17
N ALA A 8 -11.82 23.15 32.71
CA ALA A 8 -11.77 21.81 32.14
C ALA A 8 -10.71 21.83 31.03
N ALA A 9 -9.71 20.95 31.15
CA ALA A 9 -8.71 20.75 30.11
C ALA A 9 -9.43 20.25 28.86
N GLU A 10 -9.20 20.92 27.72
CA GLU A 10 -9.54 20.40 26.40
C GLU A 10 -8.97 18.98 26.25
N PRO A 11 -9.69 18.06 25.58
CA PRO A 11 -9.08 16.81 25.14
C PRO A 11 -7.88 17.16 24.25
N PRO A 12 -6.76 16.42 24.31
CA PRO A 12 -5.57 16.78 23.58
C PRO A 12 -5.87 16.89 22.08
N SER A 13 -5.82 18.11 21.56
CA SER A 13 -5.72 18.40 20.13
C SER A 13 -4.55 17.60 19.56
N SER A 14 -4.77 16.92 18.42
CA SER A 14 -3.75 16.34 17.53
C SER A 14 -2.44 15.93 18.20
N ALA A 15 -2.28 14.64 18.52
CA ALA A 15 -0.99 14.08 18.91
C ALA A 15 0.14 14.66 18.02
N GLY A 16 1.11 15.28 18.69
CA GLY A 16 1.94 16.34 18.13
C GLY A 16 2.70 15.98 16.86
N ALA A 17 2.39 16.69 15.78
CA ALA A 17 3.37 16.91 14.74
C ALA A 17 4.33 18.00 15.26
N ALA A 18 5.55 17.63 15.63
CA ALA A 18 6.61 18.62 15.75
C ALA A 18 6.84 19.17 14.34
N GLU A 19 6.79 20.49 14.19
CA GLU A 19 6.98 21.15 12.89
C GLU A 19 8.29 20.67 12.24
N GLY A 20 8.22 20.23 10.98
CA GLY A 20 9.37 19.71 10.25
C GLY A 20 9.71 18.23 10.48
N LEU A 21 8.91 17.48 11.25
CA LEU A 21 9.03 16.02 11.39
C LEU A 21 7.87 15.28 10.71
N GLN A 22 8.16 14.08 10.22
CA GLN A 22 7.15 13.22 9.61
C GLN A 22 6.06 12.85 10.61
N PRO A 23 4.76 13.01 10.25
CA PRO A 23 3.69 12.75 11.18
C PRO A 23 3.51 11.25 11.42
N PHE A 24 2.97 10.93 12.60
CA PHE A 24 2.67 9.55 12.97
C PHE A 24 1.31 9.10 12.39
N LEU A 25 1.29 7.85 11.92
CA LEU A 25 0.20 7.13 11.29
C LEU A 25 -0.24 5.87 12.05
N HIS A 26 0.44 5.50 13.15
CA HIS A 26 0.20 4.24 13.87
C HIS A 26 -1.26 4.02 14.33
N ASP A 27 -1.99 5.11 14.56
CA ASP A 27 -3.40 5.12 14.97
C ASP A 27 -4.37 5.49 13.83
N ALA A 28 -3.85 5.72 12.62
CA ALA A 28 -4.63 6.12 11.47
C ALA A 28 -5.41 4.95 10.85
N CYS A 29 -6.66 5.24 10.48
CA CYS A 29 -7.52 4.41 9.65
C CYS A 29 -7.34 4.82 8.19
N THR A 30 -6.63 3.99 7.42
CA THR A 30 -6.39 4.20 5.98
C THR A 30 -7.48 3.51 5.15
N THR A 31 -8.24 4.30 4.40
CA THR A 31 -9.09 3.81 3.30
C THR A 31 -8.38 4.14 1.99
N VAL A 32 -8.24 3.20 1.06
CA VAL A 32 -7.44 3.40 -0.16
C VAL A 32 -8.13 2.80 -1.40
N TYR A 33 -8.10 3.57 -2.48
CA TYR A 33 -8.32 3.14 -3.84
C TYR A 33 -7.34 3.95 -4.69
N ALA A 34 -6.13 3.44 -4.88
CA ALA A 34 -5.05 4.17 -5.54
C ALA A 34 -5.50 4.74 -6.90
N PRO A 35 -5.12 5.98 -7.25
CA PRO A 35 -4.21 6.87 -6.53
C PRO A 35 -4.91 7.73 -5.45
N SER A 36 -6.08 7.33 -4.96
CA SER A 36 -6.84 8.06 -3.94
C SER A 36 -6.80 7.36 -2.58
N LEU A 37 -6.71 8.13 -1.50
CA LEU A 37 -6.70 7.58 -0.15
C LEU A 37 -7.31 8.56 0.85
N ALA A 38 -7.81 8.04 1.97
CA ALA A 38 -8.26 8.83 3.11
C ALA A 38 -7.58 8.34 4.39
N LEU A 39 -6.88 9.23 5.07
CA LEU A 39 -6.31 9.03 6.40
C LEU A 39 -7.22 9.71 7.42
N SER A 40 -7.66 8.96 8.42
CA SER A 40 -8.57 9.46 9.44
C SER A 40 -8.29 8.84 10.80
N ARG A 41 -8.83 9.44 11.85
CA ARG A 41 -8.84 8.83 13.19
C ARG A 41 -9.95 7.79 13.31
N ARG A 42 -9.96 7.09 14.45
CA ARG A 42 -10.98 6.10 14.81
C ARG A 42 -12.40 6.68 14.87
N SER A 43 -12.58 8.01 14.95
CA SER A 43 -13.89 8.68 14.84
C SER A 43 -14.42 8.77 13.40
N GLY A 44 -13.53 8.66 12.40
CA GLY A 44 -13.82 8.91 10.99
C GLY A 44 -13.61 10.35 10.55
N ASP A 45 -13.33 11.26 11.48
CA ASP A 45 -13.04 12.65 11.14
C ASP A 45 -11.69 12.80 10.44
N LEU A 46 -11.61 13.79 9.55
CA LEU A 46 -10.36 14.33 9.04
C LEU A 46 -10.11 15.63 9.79
N ALA A 47 -9.03 15.72 10.57
CA ALA A 47 -8.76 16.83 11.49
C ALA A 47 -7.45 17.57 11.19
N GLY A 48 -6.98 17.54 9.93
CA GLY A 48 -5.68 18.10 9.53
C GLY A 48 -4.49 17.26 9.99
N GLY A 49 -3.30 17.88 10.08
CA GLY A 49 -2.06 17.13 10.33
C GLY A 49 -1.78 16.16 9.18
N ALA A 50 -1.63 14.85 9.48
CA ALA A 50 -1.56 13.82 8.44
C ALA A 50 -2.92 13.46 7.83
N ASP A 51 -4.02 13.75 8.54
CA ASP A 51 -5.35 13.32 8.13
C ASP A 51 -5.78 14.08 6.87
N GLY A 52 -6.63 13.43 6.08
CA GLY A 52 -7.15 14.03 4.87
C GLY A 52 -7.62 13.02 3.84
N PHE A 53 -8.30 13.53 2.82
CA PHE A 53 -8.57 12.82 1.58
C PHE A 53 -7.59 13.32 0.53
N PHE A 54 -6.85 12.41 -0.09
CA PHE A 54 -5.83 12.70 -1.09
C PHE A 54 -6.19 12.04 -2.42
N HIS A 55 -5.77 12.67 -3.50
CA HIS A 55 -5.81 12.12 -4.85
C HIS A 55 -4.50 12.48 -5.56
N GLY A 56 -3.76 11.45 -5.99
CA GLY A 56 -2.37 11.62 -6.41
C GLY A 56 -1.54 12.22 -5.27
N ASP A 57 -0.74 13.23 -5.59
CA ASP A 57 0.14 13.90 -4.62
C ASP A 57 -0.51 15.15 -3.97
N ARG A 58 -1.84 15.28 -4.01
CA ARG A 58 -2.57 16.45 -3.47
C ARG A 58 -3.59 16.05 -2.41
N ARG A 59 -3.64 16.80 -1.30
CA ARG A 59 -4.69 16.71 -0.28
C ARG A 59 -5.91 17.50 -0.72
N ALA A 60 -6.94 16.79 -1.16
CA ALA A 60 -8.21 17.37 -1.58
C ALA A 60 -9.06 17.88 -0.41
N LEU A 61 -9.13 17.13 0.70
CA LEU A 61 -9.74 17.60 1.95
C LEU A 61 -8.74 17.45 3.09
N SER A 62 -8.48 18.54 3.82
CA SER A 62 -7.74 18.52 5.07
C SER A 62 -8.65 18.36 6.28
N ARG A 63 -9.93 18.72 6.12
CA ARG A 63 -10.95 18.64 7.18
C ARG A 63 -12.26 18.04 6.67
N LEU A 64 -12.86 17.14 7.46
CA LEU A 64 -14.20 16.60 7.27
C LEU A 64 -14.69 16.02 8.60
N GLU A 65 -15.29 16.90 9.41
CA GLU A 65 -15.73 16.62 10.78
C GLU A 65 -17.26 16.61 10.85
N VAL A 66 -17.82 15.71 11.67
CA VAL A 66 -19.26 15.69 11.96
C VAL A 66 -19.49 16.06 13.43
N ARG A 67 -20.23 17.14 13.65
CA ARG A 67 -20.61 17.63 14.98
C ARG A 67 -22.12 17.77 15.10
N PHE A 68 -22.63 17.76 16.32
CA PHE A 68 -24.05 17.81 16.60
C PHE A 68 -24.35 18.91 17.61
N GLU A 69 -25.48 19.57 17.42
CA GLU A 69 -25.96 20.65 18.28
C GLU A 69 -27.45 20.45 18.59
N THR A 70 -27.88 20.82 19.79
CA THR A 70 -29.30 20.95 20.15
C THR A 70 -29.64 22.41 20.40
N ASP A 71 -30.91 22.76 20.22
CA ASP A 71 -31.43 24.05 20.67
C ASP A 71 -31.33 24.12 22.21
N ALA A 72 -31.07 25.32 22.76
CA ALA A 72 -30.86 25.53 24.19
C ALA A 72 -32.04 25.09 25.07
N ASP A 73 -33.25 25.03 24.50
CA ASP A 73 -34.45 24.56 25.17
C ASP A 73 -34.59 23.04 25.03
N GLY A 74 -33.84 22.33 25.88
CA GLY A 74 -34.07 20.93 26.17
C GLY A 74 -35.49 20.71 26.70
N GLY A 75 -36.44 20.47 25.79
CA GLY A 75 -37.81 20.06 26.10
C GLY A 75 -38.85 21.18 25.97
N GLY A 76 -39.56 21.19 24.84
CA GLY A 76 -40.96 21.63 24.71
C GLY A 76 -41.28 23.05 25.14
N GLY A 77 -41.02 24.04 24.28
CA GLY A 77 -41.60 25.37 24.41
C GLY A 77 -41.38 26.19 23.14
N ALA A 78 -42.46 26.64 22.50
CA ALA A 78 -42.39 27.62 21.42
C ALA A 78 -41.99 28.98 22.02
N GLY A 79 -40.81 29.48 21.64
CA GLY A 79 -40.26 30.77 22.06
C GLY A 79 -39.50 31.43 20.90
N THR A 80 -39.69 32.73 20.77
CA THR A 80 -39.42 33.61 19.63
C THR A 80 -37.95 33.99 19.41
N ASP A 81 -37.61 34.24 18.15
CA ASP A 81 -36.43 34.93 17.60
C ASP A 81 -35.51 35.63 18.62
N GLY A 82 -34.39 34.97 18.90
CA GLY A 82 -33.25 35.50 19.65
C GLY A 82 -32.17 34.42 19.70
N ASP A 83 -30.91 34.84 19.52
CA ASP A 83 -29.67 34.05 19.49
C ASP A 83 -29.48 33.17 20.75
N ALA A 84 -30.27 32.10 20.87
CA ALA A 84 -30.20 31.11 21.92
C ALA A 84 -29.08 30.13 21.55
N GLY A 85 -27.97 30.21 22.30
CA GLY A 85 -26.73 29.49 21.99
C GLY A 85 -26.94 27.99 21.78
N ALA A 86 -26.59 27.50 20.60
CA ALA A 86 -26.58 26.09 20.27
C ALA A 86 -25.71 25.32 21.27
N VAL A 87 -26.26 24.24 21.85
CA VAL A 87 -25.55 23.42 22.84
C VAL A 87 -24.88 22.25 22.10
N PRO A 88 -23.54 22.09 22.18
CA PRO A 88 -22.86 21.00 21.52
C PRO A 88 -23.22 19.65 22.17
N VAL A 89 -23.54 18.66 21.33
CA VAL A 89 -23.80 17.28 21.74
C VAL A 89 -22.48 16.52 21.70
N LEU A 90 -22.19 15.80 22.78
CA LEU A 90 -20.99 14.97 22.86
C LEU A 90 -21.14 13.76 21.94
N LEU A 91 -20.29 13.69 20.91
CA LEU A 91 -20.14 12.53 20.04
C LEU A 91 -19.01 11.64 20.58
N ALA A 92 -19.34 10.44 21.06
CA ALA A 92 -18.36 9.50 21.60
C ALA A 92 -18.11 8.35 20.60
N PRO A 93 -16.92 8.25 19.98
CA PRO A 93 -16.57 7.14 19.09
C PRO A 93 -16.58 5.80 19.84
N LEU A 94 -17.24 4.80 19.26
CA LEU A 94 -17.22 3.41 19.74
C LEU A 94 -16.13 2.58 19.06
N GLY A 95 -15.84 2.88 17.80
CA GLY A 95 -14.81 2.18 17.03
C GLY A 95 -15.01 2.30 15.52
N HIS A 96 -14.12 1.62 14.79
CA HIS A 96 -14.17 1.53 13.34
C HIS A 96 -14.05 0.07 12.89
N THR A 97 -14.34 -0.17 11.62
CA THR A 97 -14.19 -1.47 10.98
C THR A 97 -13.77 -1.25 9.54
N LEU A 98 -12.58 -1.72 9.20
CA LEU A 98 -12.13 -1.79 7.82
C LEU A 98 -12.89 -2.92 7.10
N ARG A 99 -13.85 -2.57 6.25
CA ARG A 99 -14.71 -3.55 5.56
C ARG A 99 -14.00 -4.09 4.32
N ALA A 100 -13.53 -3.18 3.48
CA ALA A 100 -12.68 -3.45 2.33
C ALA A 100 -11.52 -2.44 2.33
N ALA A 101 -10.59 -2.58 1.39
CA ALA A 101 -9.46 -1.65 1.35
C ALA A 101 -9.90 -0.21 1.07
N ASP A 102 -10.95 -0.05 0.28
CA ASP A 102 -11.60 1.18 -0.14
C ASP A 102 -12.87 1.53 0.66
N GLU A 103 -13.20 0.77 1.71
CA GLU A 103 -14.38 1.03 2.56
C GLU A 103 -14.11 0.87 4.06
N THR A 104 -14.37 1.93 4.83
CA THR A 104 -14.30 1.92 6.30
C THR A 104 -15.63 2.35 6.92
N GLY A 105 -16.10 1.59 7.92
CA GLY A 105 -17.24 1.96 8.76
C GLY A 105 -16.80 2.49 10.12
N TYR A 106 -17.52 3.48 10.65
CA TYR A 106 -17.28 4.08 11.96
C TYR A 106 -18.59 4.11 12.74
N ARG A 107 -18.52 3.92 14.05
CA ARG A 107 -19.66 3.95 14.97
C ARG A 107 -19.39 4.91 16.10
N ALA A 108 -20.38 5.72 16.44
CA ALA A 108 -20.35 6.63 17.56
C ALA A 108 -21.73 6.71 18.23
N VAL A 109 -21.77 7.19 19.47
CA VAL A 109 -23.00 7.49 20.21
C VAL A 109 -23.08 8.96 20.52
N LEU A 110 -24.30 9.51 20.50
CA LEU A 110 -24.58 10.88 20.90
C LEU A 110 -24.99 10.85 22.37
N ARG A 111 -24.28 11.61 23.22
CA ARG A 111 -24.53 11.69 24.66
C ARG A 111 -25.24 12.97 25.04
N GLY A 112 -26.21 12.86 25.96
CA GLY A 112 -27.05 13.98 26.40
C GLY A 112 -28.27 14.24 25.51
N VAL A 113 -28.65 13.27 24.67
CA VAL A 113 -29.73 13.35 23.70
C VAL A 113 -30.62 12.11 23.79
N GLY A 114 -31.87 12.32 24.23
CA GLY A 114 -32.90 11.28 24.24
C GLY A 114 -32.70 10.13 25.25
N GLU A 115 -31.63 10.16 26.05
CA GLU A 115 -31.40 9.16 27.09
C GLU A 115 -32.36 9.34 28.27
N VAL A 116 -32.95 8.22 28.70
CA VAL A 116 -33.76 8.13 29.94
C VAL A 116 -33.11 7.21 30.99
N THR A 117 -32.07 6.48 30.59
CA THR A 117 -31.20 5.65 31.44
C THR A 117 -29.74 6.08 31.24
N ALA A 118 -28.79 5.33 31.82
CA ALA A 118 -27.37 5.53 31.55
C ALA A 118 -26.96 5.12 30.12
N ASP A 119 -27.81 4.39 29.40
CA ASP A 119 -27.52 3.84 28.08
C ASP A 119 -27.78 4.88 26.98
N PRO A 120 -26.86 5.05 26.01
CA PRO A 120 -27.04 5.98 24.90
C PRO A 120 -28.24 5.58 24.04
N ALA A 121 -29.10 6.56 23.74
CA ALA A 121 -30.31 6.34 22.92
C ALA A 121 -30.05 6.53 21.42
N VAL A 122 -29.13 7.43 21.05
CA VAL A 122 -28.90 7.85 19.66
C VAL A 122 -27.51 7.45 19.19
N THR A 123 -27.44 6.88 18.00
CA THR A 123 -26.19 6.39 17.39
C THR A 123 -25.94 7.05 16.04
N LEU A 124 -24.66 7.26 15.72
CA LEU A 124 -24.18 7.62 14.38
C LEU A 124 -23.41 6.43 13.81
N HIS A 125 -23.80 6.00 12.61
CA HIS A 125 -23.02 5.10 11.78
C HIS A 125 -22.57 5.84 10.52
N ARG A 126 -21.26 5.90 10.32
CA ARG A 126 -20.60 6.56 9.19
C ARG A 126 -19.94 5.50 8.32
N VAL A 127 -20.12 5.55 7.00
CA VAL A 127 -19.43 4.68 6.04
C VAL A 127 -18.73 5.54 5.01
N ARG A 128 -17.41 5.40 4.92
CA ARG A 128 -16.57 6.03 3.91
C ARG A 128 -16.23 5.03 2.82
N ARG A 129 -16.42 5.42 1.56
CA ARG A 129 -16.04 4.66 0.37
C ARG A 129 -15.19 5.50 -0.57
N LEU A 130 -14.15 4.91 -1.16
CA LEU A 130 -13.30 5.57 -2.14
C LEU A 130 -13.43 4.93 -3.53
N THR A 131 -13.32 5.77 -4.54
CA THR A 131 -13.05 5.43 -5.94
C THR A 131 -12.04 6.44 -6.47
N PRO A 132 -11.42 6.26 -7.65
CA PRO A 132 -10.46 7.22 -8.18
C PRO A 132 -11.04 8.65 -8.24
N GLY A 133 -10.41 9.58 -7.53
CA GLY A 133 -10.80 10.99 -7.48
C GLY A 133 -12.07 11.27 -6.68
N ARG A 134 -12.64 10.30 -5.97
CA ARG A 134 -13.92 10.47 -5.25
C ARG A 134 -13.95 9.80 -3.88
N LEU A 135 -14.41 10.57 -2.90
CA LEU A 135 -14.77 10.10 -1.57
C LEU A 135 -16.28 10.22 -1.38
N ARG A 136 -16.95 9.14 -0.98
CA ARG A 136 -18.36 9.12 -0.60
C ARG A 136 -18.49 8.82 0.88
N GLU A 137 -19.24 9.65 1.60
CA GLU A 137 -19.52 9.52 3.03
C GLU A 137 -21.02 9.30 3.23
N THR A 138 -21.42 8.18 3.83
CA THR A 138 -22.81 7.92 4.25
C THR A 138 -22.93 8.09 5.75
N LEU A 139 -23.77 9.01 6.20
CA LEU A 139 -24.01 9.34 7.60
C LEU A 139 -25.42 8.90 7.97
N ARG A 140 -25.56 7.91 8.85
CA ARG A 140 -26.85 7.40 9.32
C ARG A 140 -27.00 7.59 10.82
N ILE A 141 -28.07 8.26 11.23
CA ILE A 141 -28.42 8.50 12.63
C ILE A 141 -29.62 7.63 12.98
N THR A 142 -29.58 6.93 14.10
CA THR A 142 -30.67 6.08 14.57
C THR A 142 -31.02 6.41 16.01
N ASN A 143 -32.31 6.62 16.29
CA ASN A 143 -32.85 6.80 17.63
C ASN A 143 -33.46 5.48 18.12
N SER A 144 -32.77 4.79 19.02
CA SER A 144 -33.25 3.56 19.67
C SER A 144 -33.92 3.83 21.03
N GLY A 145 -33.99 5.10 21.45
CA GLY A 145 -34.62 5.51 22.69
C GLY A 145 -36.15 5.61 22.60
N ALA A 146 -36.76 5.96 23.73
CA ALA A 146 -38.22 6.11 23.85
C ALA A 146 -38.73 7.54 23.62
N LEU A 147 -37.82 8.53 23.49
CA LEU A 147 -38.16 9.94 23.32
C LEU A 147 -37.97 10.39 21.87
N HIS A 148 -38.72 11.41 21.47
CA HIS A 148 -38.43 12.14 20.23
C HIS A 148 -37.17 12.99 20.41
N VAL A 149 -36.36 13.05 19.37
CA VAL A 149 -35.10 13.80 19.35
C VAL A 149 -35.13 14.81 18.21
N SER A 150 -34.75 16.04 18.48
CA SER A 150 -34.50 17.08 17.49
C SER A 150 -33.08 17.61 17.68
N LEU A 151 -32.30 17.65 16.60
CA LEU A 151 -30.91 18.07 16.62
C LEU A 151 -30.50 18.67 15.26
N THR A 152 -29.41 19.42 15.26
CA THR A 152 -28.73 19.88 14.05
C THR A 152 -27.43 19.09 13.87
N MET A 153 -27.29 18.40 12.75
CA MET A 153 -26.01 17.82 12.32
C MET A 153 -25.26 18.86 11.48
N VAL A 154 -24.03 19.15 11.87
CA VAL A 154 -23.13 20.05 11.15
C VAL A 154 -21.96 19.24 10.61
N VAL A 155 -21.74 19.34 9.30
CA VAL A 155 -20.58 18.77 8.62
C VAL A 155 -19.65 19.91 8.26
N ALA A 156 -18.48 19.96 8.89
CA ALA A 156 -17.45 20.97 8.59
C ALA A 156 -16.38 20.37 7.68
N ALA A 157 -16.13 21.00 6.55
CA ALA A 157 -15.15 20.57 5.57
C ALA A 157 -14.19 21.69 5.20
N GLY A 158 -12.97 21.33 4.84
CA GLY A 158 -11.94 22.29 4.48
C GLY A 158 -10.84 21.62 3.67
N THR A 159 -10.08 22.46 2.96
CA THR A 159 -8.90 22.03 2.21
C THR A 159 -7.75 23.00 2.46
N ASP A 160 -6.56 22.54 2.16
CA ASP A 160 -5.33 23.34 2.07
C ASP A 160 -4.54 23.02 0.78
N LEU A 161 -5.07 22.12 -0.06
CA LEU A 161 -4.46 21.66 -1.31
C LEU A 161 -2.98 21.25 -1.18
N ALA A 162 -2.60 20.83 0.03
CA ALA A 162 -1.22 20.52 0.38
C ALA A 162 -0.66 19.42 -0.51
N ARG A 163 0.63 19.52 -0.84
CA ARG A 163 1.34 18.41 -1.48
C ARG A 163 1.57 17.30 -0.47
N MET A 164 1.57 16.05 -0.95
CA MET A 164 1.88 14.88 -0.13
C MET A 164 3.23 15.03 0.59
N ASP A 165 4.25 15.56 -0.08
CA ASP A 165 5.58 15.77 0.50
C ASP A 165 5.58 16.81 1.62
N ASP A 166 4.74 17.85 1.53
CA ASP A 166 4.60 18.83 2.59
C ASP A 166 3.99 18.17 3.83
N VAL A 167 2.88 17.44 3.65
CA VAL A 167 2.24 16.67 4.73
C VAL A 167 3.20 15.65 5.34
N LYS A 168 3.92 14.89 4.50
CA LYS A 168 4.93 13.91 4.92
C LYS A 168 6.07 14.55 5.69
N SER A 169 6.43 15.79 5.40
CA SER A 169 7.47 16.53 6.13
C SER A 169 6.97 17.30 7.34
N GLY A 170 5.69 17.15 7.70
CA GLY A 170 5.07 17.87 8.82
C GLY A 170 4.84 19.36 8.55
N ARG A 171 4.80 19.77 7.26
CA ARG A 171 4.45 21.13 6.83
C ARG A 171 3.01 21.17 6.36
N PHE A 172 2.22 22.06 6.94
CA PHE A 172 0.80 22.20 6.64
C PHE A 172 0.51 23.62 6.15
N PRO A 173 0.15 23.79 4.86
CA PRO A 173 -0.28 25.08 4.32
C PRO A 173 -1.50 25.64 5.05
N ARG A 174 -1.75 26.94 4.86
CA ARG A 174 -2.96 27.57 5.41
C ARG A 174 -4.23 27.03 4.72
N PRO A 175 -5.37 26.96 5.44
CA PRO A 175 -6.63 26.59 4.84
C PRO A 175 -7.00 27.48 3.65
N TRP A 176 -7.54 26.87 2.60
CA TRP A 176 -8.07 27.53 1.42
C TRP A 176 -9.55 27.90 1.66
N PRO A 177 -9.98 29.14 1.38
CA PRO A 177 -11.37 29.54 1.59
C PRO A 177 -12.30 28.77 0.64
N ALA A 178 -13.46 28.33 1.13
CA ALA A 178 -14.47 27.69 0.30
C ALA A 178 -15.36 28.73 -0.39
N ALA A 179 -15.91 28.36 -1.54
CA ALA A 179 -16.97 29.08 -2.22
C ALA A 179 -18.24 28.24 -2.33
N ALA A 180 -19.37 28.88 -2.64
CA ALA A 180 -20.63 28.20 -2.90
C ALA A 180 -20.56 27.42 -4.24
N ALA A 181 -20.91 26.13 -4.21
CA ALA A 181 -21.10 25.35 -5.43
C ALA A 181 -22.55 25.42 -5.90
N SER A 182 -22.75 25.72 -7.19
CA SER A 182 -24.05 25.63 -7.88
C SER A 182 -24.19 24.32 -8.69
N ALA A 183 -25.39 24.03 -9.19
CA ALA A 183 -25.67 22.81 -9.96
C ALA A 183 -24.75 22.60 -11.18
N GLU A 184 -24.29 23.68 -11.81
CA GLU A 184 -23.41 23.68 -12.98
C GLU A 184 -22.00 23.15 -12.67
N HIS A 185 -21.56 23.27 -11.42
CA HIS A 185 -20.25 22.80 -10.97
C HIS A 185 -20.18 21.26 -10.82
N PHE A 186 -21.32 20.58 -10.92
CA PHE A 186 -21.42 19.13 -10.71
C PHE A 186 -21.47 18.29 -11.99
N GLY A 187 -21.43 18.92 -13.16
CA GLY A 187 -21.41 18.22 -14.45
C GLY A 187 -20.02 17.61 -14.77
N PRO A 188 -19.96 16.52 -15.55
CA PRO A 188 -18.69 16.11 -16.14
C PRO A 188 -18.23 17.20 -17.11
N HIS A 189 -17.07 17.82 -16.85
CA HIS A 189 -16.46 18.70 -17.85
C HIS A 189 -15.96 17.82 -19.01
N ASP A 190 -16.56 17.99 -20.18
CA ASP A 190 -16.06 17.41 -21.43
C ASP A 190 -14.77 18.17 -21.83
N PRO A 191 -13.60 17.51 -21.91
CA PRO A 191 -12.36 18.16 -22.35
C PRO A 191 -12.31 18.30 -23.89
N GLY A 192 -13.33 17.85 -24.62
CA GLY A 192 -13.35 17.74 -26.08
C GLY A 192 -13.99 18.90 -26.86
N GLY A 193 -13.83 20.15 -26.44
CA GLY A 193 -14.30 21.31 -27.21
C GLY A 193 -13.33 21.74 -28.31
N ARG A 194 -13.25 21.02 -29.44
CA ARG A 194 -12.59 21.54 -30.65
C ARG A 194 -13.39 22.75 -31.15
N GLY A 195 -12.84 23.94 -30.98
CA GLY A 195 -13.35 25.16 -31.60
C GLY A 195 -13.28 25.03 -33.12
N ASP A 196 -14.43 24.87 -33.76
CA ASP A 196 -14.54 24.97 -35.21
C ASP A 196 -14.72 26.45 -35.57
N SER A 197 -13.66 27.05 -36.11
CA SER A 197 -13.64 28.41 -36.63
C SER A 197 -14.37 28.45 -37.97
N GLY A 198 -15.70 28.54 -37.94
CA GLY A 198 -16.54 28.83 -39.09
C GLY A 198 -16.64 30.32 -39.36
N THR A 199 -15.90 30.80 -40.36
CA THR A 199 -16.00 32.15 -40.92
C THR A 199 -17.31 32.33 -41.69
N SER A 200 -18.12 33.31 -41.32
CA SER A 200 -18.98 34.03 -42.28
C SER A 200 -19.30 35.43 -41.75
N GLY A 201 -19.07 36.44 -42.60
CA GLY A 201 -19.18 37.85 -42.25
C GLY A 201 -20.60 38.39 -42.30
N GLY A 202 -20.85 39.42 -41.50
CA GLY A 202 -22.04 40.25 -41.54
C GLY A 202 -21.82 41.51 -40.71
N THR A 203 -21.82 42.66 -41.40
CA THR A 203 -21.64 44.02 -40.88
C THR A 203 -22.83 44.52 -40.06
N GLY A 204 -22.58 45.15 -38.90
CA GLY A 204 -23.60 45.89 -38.12
C GLY A 204 -22.96 46.65 -36.94
N ALA A 205 -23.38 47.90 -36.73
CA ALA A 205 -22.80 48.94 -35.86
C ALA A 205 -22.97 48.67 -34.33
N PRO A 206 -22.35 49.49 -33.43
CA PRO A 206 -22.34 49.22 -32.01
C PRO A 206 -23.57 49.83 -31.33
N ASP A 207 -24.47 48.99 -30.84
CA ASP A 207 -25.48 49.42 -29.87
C ASP A 207 -25.01 49.04 -28.46
N SER A 208 -24.77 50.10 -27.68
CA SER A 208 -24.66 50.08 -26.23
C SER A 208 -25.96 49.56 -25.63
N VAL A 209 -25.90 48.40 -24.97
CA VAL A 209 -26.92 47.96 -24.03
C VAL A 209 -26.21 47.52 -22.76
N GLU A 210 -26.32 48.36 -21.73
CA GLU A 210 -26.18 47.95 -20.34
C GLU A 210 -27.12 46.77 -20.10
N THR A 211 -26.58 45.57 -19.92
CA THR A 211 -27.31 44.46 -19.32
C THR A 211 -26.96 44.43 -17.84
N ALA A 212 -27.95 44.84 -17.05
CA ALA A 212 -28.00 44.70 -15.62
C ALA A 212 -27.59 43.29 -15.19
N ALA A 213 -26.77 43.23 -14.13
CA ALA A 213 -26.57 42.04 -13.34
C ALA A 213 -27.91 41.64 -12.72
N ASP A 214 -28.58 40.65 -13.29
CA ASP A 214 -29.57 39.87 -12.58
C ASP A 214 -28.84 38.75 -11.84
N ASP A 215 -28.53 39.03 -10.57
CA ASP A 215 -28.19 38.04 -9.54
C ASP A 215 -29.39 37.10 -9.36
N ALA A 216 -29.49 36.08 -10.21
CA ALA A 216 -30.30 34.90 -9.92
C ALA A 216 -29.51 34.05 -8.92
N ASP A 217 -29.84 34.23 -7.64
CA ASP A 217 -29.35 33.49 -6.48
C ASP A 217 -29.57 31.97 -6.67
N ALA A 218 -28.65 31.32 -7.36
CA ALA A 218 -28.64 29.88 -7.55
C ALA A 218 -28.28 29.27 -6.18
N ALA A 219 -29.30 28.83 -5.44
CA ALA A 219 -29.17 28.28 -4.09
C ALA A 219 -27.95 27.35 -3.99
N ALA A 220 -26.98 27.74 -3.16
CA ALA A 220 -25.75 26.97 -2.95
C ALA A 220 -26.13 25.54 -2.54
N THR A 221 -25.64 24.58 -3.30
CA THR A 221 -25.97 23.15 -3.11
C THR A 221 -24.80 22.37 -2.56
N GLY A 222 -23.62 22.96 -2.41
CA GLY A 222 -22.42 22.33 -1.84
C GLY A 222 -21.27 23.32 -1.66
N LEU A 223 -20.07 22.80 -1.41
CA LEU A 223 -18.83 23.55 -1.25
C LEU A 223 -17.88 23.26 -2.41
N ILE A 224 -17.18 24.29 -2.88
CA ILE A 224 -16.15 24.19 -3.91
C ILE A 224 -14.88 24.91 -3.48
N TRP A 225 -13.74 24.30 -3.78
CA TRP A 225 -12.42 24.90 -3.70
C TRP A 225 -11.75 24.78 -5.06
N GLN A 226 -11.10 25.85 -5.51
CA GLN A 226 -10.38 25.88 -6.78
C GLN A 226 -9.11 26.70 -6.61
N ASP A 227 -7.97 26.17 -7.09
CA ASP A 227 -6.72 26.92 -7.17
C ASP A 227 -6.53 27.62 -8.52
N GLU A 228 -5.46 28.40 -8.62
CA GLU A 228 -5.10 29.15 -9.84
C GLU A 228 -4.71 28.22 -11.01
N ASP A 229 -4.25 27.00 -10.70
CA ASP A 229 -3.83 25.99 -11.68
C ASP A 229 -5.01 25.17 -12.23
N GLY A 230 -6.22 25.37 -11.68
CA GLY A 230 -7.46 24.72 -12.12
C GLY A 230 -7.81 23.41 -11.40
N LEU A 231 -7.05 23.01 -10.36
CA LEU A 231 -7.44 21.90 -9.49
C LEU A 231 -8.71 22.29 -8.75
N ARG A 232 -9.74 21.46 -8.91
CA ARG A 232 -11.08 21.73 -8.34
C ARG A 232 -11.51 20.59 -7.43
N VAL A 233 -11.85 20.92 -6.18
CA VAL A 233 -12.42 20.00 -5.20
C VAL A 233 -13.86 20.42 -4.93
N VAL A 234 -14.80 19.49 -5.05
CA VAL A 234 -16.22 19.76 -4.86
C VAL A 234 -16.79 18.80 -3.84
N LEU A 235 -17.36 19.31 -2.74
CA LEU A 235 -18.11 18.53 -1.76
C LEU A 235 -19.60 18.83 -1.91
N ARG A 236 -20.38 17.81 -2.29
CA ARG A 236 -21.83 17.94 -2.48
C ARG A 236 -22.63 16.95 -1.63
N PRO A 237 -23.77 17.36 -1.06
CA PRO A 237 -24.80 16.48 -0.57
C PRO A 237 -25.58 15.86 -1.73
N LEU A 238 -25.85 14.56 -1.67
CA LEU A 238 -26.74 13.89 -2.63
C LEU A 238 -28.17 13.93 -2.09
N THR A 239 -29.10 14.53 -2.84
CA THR A 239 -30.52 14.65 -2.48
C THR A 239 -31.38 13.78 -3.39
N GLY A 240 -32.32 13.01 -2.81
CA GLY A 240 -33.22 12.09 -3.53
C GLY A 240 -32.89 10.59 -3.35
N PRO A 241 -33.80 9.68 -3.74
CA PRO A 241 -33.54 8.24 -3.74
C PRO A 241 -32.63 7.87 -4.92
N ALA A 242 -31.35 8.23 -4.84
CA ALA A 242 -30.38 7.92 -5.87
C ALA A 242 -29.08 7.39 -5.26
N GLY A 243 -28.88 6.09 -5.47
CA GLY A 243 -27.67 5.34 -5.16
C GLY A 243 -27.68 3.90 -5.69
N ALA A 244 -28.76 3.47 -6.36
CA ALA A 244 -28.77 2.29 -7.21
C ALA A 244 -29.04 2.74 -8.66
N SER A 245 -27.99 3.14 -9.38
CA SER A 245 -27.93 2.95 -10.83
C SER A 245 -26.51 3.13 -11.37
N ALA A 246 -26.11 2.13 -12.14
CA ALA A 246 -25.12 2.15 -13.22
C ALA A 246 -23.65 2.42 -12.85
N ASP A 247 -23.09 1.55 -12.01
CA ASP A 247 -21.73 0.98 -12.22
C ASP A 247 -21.58 -0.39 -11.52
N ALA A 248 -22.71 -1.08 -11.30
CA ALA A 248 -22.72 -2.45 -10.80
C ALA A 248 -22.56 -3.42 -12.00
N GLY A 249 -21.38 -3.41 -12.60
CA GLY A 249 -20.93 -4.46 -13.51
C GLY A 249 -20.36 -5.62 -12.70
N ALA A 250 -21.19 -6.64 -12.47
CA ALA A 250 -20.85 -8.02 -12.13
C ALA A 250 -19.74 -8.28 -11.07
N ALA A 251 -20.15 -8.41 -9.81
CA ALA A 251 -19.54 -9.34 -8.86
C ALA A 251 -20.67 -10.04 -8.07
N ALA A 252 -21.30 -11.03 -8.70
CA ALA A 252 -22.15 -11.99 -8.01
C ALA A 252 -21.24 -13.14 -7.54
N ASP A 253 -20.83 -13.13 -6.28
CA ASP A 253 -21.14 -14.18 -5.30
C ASP A 253 -20.18 -14.19 -4.08
N ALA A 254 -20.84 -14.15 -2.91
CA ALA A 254 -20.36 -14.50 -1.58
C ALA A 254 -19.36 -13.55 -0.89
N ASP A 255 -19.86 -12.42 -0.37
CA ASP A 255 -19.89 -12.21 1.09
C ASP A 255 -20.91 -11.13 1.47
N GLY A 256 -21.83 -11.48 2.37
CA GLY A 256 -22.96 -10.64 2.76
C GLY A 256 -22.51 -9.40 3.55
N THR A 257 -22.79 -8.21 3.03
CA THR A 257 -22.76 -6.96 3.81
C THR A 257 -23.91 -6.04 3.41
N ASP A 258 -25.13 -6.50 3.70
CA ASP A 258 -26.29 -5.62 3.89
C ASP A 258 -26.09 -4.82 5.20
N PRO A 259 -26.49 -3.54 5.32
CA PRO A 259 -26.36 -2.80 6.55
C PRO A 259 -27.40 -3.32 7.54
N ASP A 260 -26.99 -4.20 8.46
CA ASP A 260 -27.79 -4.72 9.57
C ASP A 260 -29.19 -5.23 9.14
N PRO A 261 -29.38 -6.54 8.90
CA PRO A 261 -30.63 -7.09 8.35
C PRO A 261 -31.89 -6.89 9.23
N GLY A 262 -31.80 -6.16 10.35
CA GLY A 262 -32.91 -5.70 11.18
C GLY A 262 -33.12 -4.18 11.24
N ALA A 263 -32.40 -3.36 10.48
CA ALA A 263 -32.49 -1.90 10.57
C ALA A 263 -33.74 -1.32 9.88
N ALA A 264 -34.52 -0.51 10.61
CA ALA A 264 -35.68 0.20 10.05
C ALA A 264 -35.30 1.08 8.83
N PRO A 265 -36.16 1.30 7.84
CA PRO A 265 -35.87 2.20 6.72
C PRO A 265 -35.54 3.61 7.23
N ALA A 266 -34.49 4.23 6.67
CA ALA A 266 -34.06 5.57 7.04
C ALA A 266 -34.75 6.64 6.19
N THR A 267 -35.16 7.74 6.82
CA THR A 267 -35.61 8.94 6.11
C THR A 267 -34.39 9.62 5.48
N LEU A 268 -34.43 9.86 4.17
CA LEU A 268 -33.34 10.55 3.47
C LEU A 268 -33.33 12.05 3.79
N ALA A 269 -32.14 12.61 3.91
CA ALA A 269 -31.91 14.02 4.12
C ALA A 269 -32.49 14.87 2.98
N GLY A 270 -33.11 15.99 3.34
CA GLY A 270 -33.32 17.10 2.41
C GLY A 270 -32.02 17.87 2.14
N ALA A 271 -32.11 18.94 1.35
CA ALA A 271 -30.97 19.83 1.12
C ALA A 271 -30.49 20.48 2.44
N PRO A 272 -29.17 20.50 2.73
CA PRO A 272 -28.65 21.20 3.88
C PRO A 272 -28.69 22.72 3.66
N ALA A 273 -28.63 23.47 4.76
CA ALA A 273 -28.19 24.86 4.68
C ALA A 273 -26.66 24.87 4.49
N VAL A 274 -26.18 25.57 3.46
CA VAL A 274 -24.75 25.69 3.12
C VAL A 274 -24.22 27.02 3.67
N ARG A 275 -23.09 26.98 4.38
CA ARG A 275 -22.32 28.16 4.82
C ARG A 275 -20.91 28.08 4.27
N PRO A 276 -20.66 28.60 3.05
CA PRO A 276 -19.35 28.52 2.41
C PRO A 276 -18.24 29.19 3.23
N GLU A 277 -18.51 30.32 3.87
CA GLU A 277 -17.58 31.07 4.70
C GLU A 277 -17.01 30.25 5.87
N ASP A 278 -17.81 29.32 6.39
CA ASP A 278 -17.44 28.42 7.50
C ASP A 278 -17.03 27.02 7.00
N GLY A 279 -17.23 26.74 5.71
CA GLY A 279 -17.09 25.40 5.13
C GLY A 279 -18.09 24.38 5.69
N GLU A 280 -19.33 24.80 5.99
CA GLU A 280 -20.31 23.97 6.69
C GLU A 280 -21.53 23.58 5.86
N LEU A 281 -22.00 22.34 6.06
CA LEU A 281 -23.32 21.84 5.66
C LEU A 281 -24.13 21.52 6.92
N ARG A 282 -25.32 22.11 7.06
CA ARG A 282 -26.15 22.00 8.27
C ARG A 282 -27.49 21.33 7.97
N TYR A 283 -27.79 20.24 8.69
CA TYR A 283 -29.01 19.45 8.55
C TYR A 283 -29.83 19.50 9.83
N ARG A 284 -31.12 19.84 9.72
CA ARG A 284 -32.08 19.64 10.81
C ARG A 284 -32.56 18.19 10.79
N VAL A 285 -32.43 17.50 11.92
CA VAL A 285 -32.76 16.08 12.06
C VAL A 285 -33.78 15.94 13.19
N ALA A 286 -34.95 15.39 12.87
CA ALA A 286 -35.98 15.04 13.83
C ALA A 286 -36.25 13.52 13.74
N LEU A 287 -36.13 12.82 14.86
CA LEU A 287 -36.24 11.36 14.94
C LEU A 287 -37.25 10.95 16.01
N ALA A 288 -38.31 10.26 15.57
CA ALA A 288 -39.18 9.52 16.48
C ALA A 288 -38.45 8.29 17.07
N PRO A 289 -38.96 7.71 18.17
CA PRO A 289 -38.50 6.43 18.69
C PRO A 289 -38.45 5.36 17.60
N GLY A 290 -37.32 4.67 17.45
CA GLY A 290 -37.08 3.64 16.44
C GLY A 290 -36.80 4.14 15.03
N ALA A 291 -36.82 5.46 14.79
CA ALA A 291 -36.58 6.03 13.47
C ALA A 291 -35.09 6.16 13.15
N SER A 292 -34.76 6.08 11.85
CA SER A 292 -33.45 6.42 11.30
C SER A 292 -33.53 7.56 10.30
N TRP A 293 -32.43 8.31 10.18
CA TRP A 293 -32.24 9.37 9.19
C TRP A 293 -30.87 9.22 8.52
N GLN A 294 -30.73 9.59 7.25
CA GLN A 294 -29.50 9.40 6.49
C GLN A 294 -29.18 10.57 5.55
N ALA A 295 -27.90 10.99 5.54
CA ALA A 295 -27.32 11.86 4.51
C ALA A 295 -26.18 11.14 3.77
N VAL A 296 -26.00 11.49 2.49
CA VAL A 296 -24.85 11.04 1.69
C VAL A 296 -24.13 12.26 1.16
N LEU A 297 -22.82 12.32 1.37
CA LEU A 297 -21.92 13.34 0.89
C LEU A 297 -20.96 12.74 -0.13
N GLU A 298 -20.59 13.53 -1.12
CA GLU A 298 -19.63 13.13 -2.15
C GLU A 298 -18.64 14.26 -2.38
N CYS A 299 -17.36 13.96 -2.18
CA CYS A 299 -16.25 14.81 -2.55
C CYS A 299 -15.65 14.28 -3.86
N THR A 300 -15.53 15.13 -4.88
CA THR A 300 -14.84 14.84 -6.14
C THR A 300 -13.66 15.77 -6.36
N VAL A 301 -12.58 15.22 -6.91
CA VAL A 301 -11.36 15.94 -7.29
C VAL A 301 -11.29 15.96 -8.80
N HIS A 302 -11.11 17.15 -9.37
CA HIS A 302 -10.80 17.35 -10.78
C HIS A 302 -9.42 17.99 -10.86
N ASP A 303 -8.42 17.17 -11.17
CA ASP A 303 -7.06 17.63 -11.45
C ASP A 303 -6.94 17.83 -12.97
N PRO A 304 -6.63 19.04 -13.47
CA PRO A 304 -6.40 19.26 -14.90
C PRO A 304 -5.11 18.58 -15.39
N LEU A 305 -4.20 18.21 -14.48
CA LEU A 305 -2.98 17.49 -14.81
C LEU A 305 -3.22 15.97 -14.77
N PRO A 306 -2.77 15.22 -15.80
CA PRO A 306 -2.90 13.77 -15.79
C PRO A 306 -2.15 13.17 -14.60
N ALA A 307 -2.74 12.14 -13.96
CA ALA A 307 -2.01 11.32 -13.01
C ALA A 307 -0.83 10.63 -13.72
N PRO A 308 0.38 10.56 -13.12
CA PRO A 308 1.50 9.82 -13.72
C PRO A 308 1.14 8.37 -14.01
N PHE A 309 0.34 7.76 -13.12
CA PHE A 309 -0.24 6.44 -13.30
C PHE A 309 -1.66 6.46 -12.72
N PRO A 310 -2.70 6.33 -13.57
CA PRO A 310 -4.07 6.23 -13.10
C PRO A 310 -4.40 4.83 -12.57
N ALA A 311 -5.54 4.70 -11.91
CA ALA A 311 -6.11 3.40 -11.59
C ALA A 311 -6.56 2.68 -12.88
N PRO A 312 -6.55 1.35 -12.92
CA PRO A 312 -7.23 0.62 -14.00
C PRO A 312 -8.73 0.95 -14.01
N ALA A 313 -9.36 0.86 -15.18
CA ALA A 313 -10.81 1.04 -15.29
C ALA A 313 -11.53 -0.04 -14.45
N PRO A 314 -12.64 0.30 -13.75
CA PRO A 314 -13.39 -0.68 -12.98
C PRO A 314 -13.75 -1.92 -13.81
N GLY A 315 -13.47 -3.12 -13.28
CA GLY A 315 -13.74 -4.39 -13.95
C GLY A 315 -12.84 -4.72 -15.15
N SER A 316 -11.83 -3.90 -15.46
CA SER A 316 -10.89 -4.18 -16.57
C SER A 316 -9.81 -5.21 -16.24
N VAL A 317 -9.57 -5.48 -14.95
CA VAL A 317 -8.58 -6.44 -14.46
C VAL A 317 -9.31 -7.64 -13.89
N ASP A 318 -9.03 -8.83 -14.40
CA ASP A 318 -9.42 -10.11 -13.79
C ASP A 318 -8.54 -10.35 -12.55
N TRP A 319 -8.92 -9.77 -11.41
CA TRP A 319 -8.15 -9.87 -10.18
C TRP A 319 -8.47 -11.18 -9.42
N PRO A 320 -7.46 -12.00 -9.08
CA PRO A 320 -7.69 -13.28 -8.41
C PRO A 320 -8.05 -13.09 -6.93
N HIS A 321 -9.08 -13.80 -6.47
CA HIS A 321 -9.48 -13.88 -5.06
C HIS A 321 -9.37 -15.32 -4.55
N PRO A 322 -8.20 -15.76 -4.05
CA PRO A 322 -8.03 -17.11 -3.57
C PRO A 322 -8.89 -17.34 -2.32
N ARG A 323 -9.54 -18.50 -2.25
CA ARG A 323 -10.34 -18.92 -1.08
C ARG A 323 -9.54 -19.91 -0.25
N LEU A 324 -9.29 -19.56 1.01
CA LEU A 324 -8.56 -20.37 1.97
C LEU A 324 -9.49 -20.87 3.07
N ALA A 325 -9.24 -22.10 3.51
CA ALA A 325 -9.75 -22.64 4.76
C ALA A 325 -8.62 -23.41 5.44
N SER A 326 -8.05 -22.86 6.52
CA SER A 326 -6.94 -23.48 7.24
C SER A 326 -7.27 -23.75 8.71
N ALA A 327 -6.42 -24.58 9.34
CA ALA A 327 -6.48 -24.80 10.78
C ALA A 327 -6.21 -23.52 11.59
N ASP A 328 -5.50 -22.56 11.00
CA ASP A 328 -5.24 -21.25 11.59
C ASP A 328 -5.93 -20.15 10.80
N GLN A 329 -7.18 -19.83 11.16
CA GLN A 329 -8.00 -18.80 10.53
C GLN A 329 -7.37 -17.38 10.51
N ARG A 330 -6.26 -17.16 11.21
CA ARG A 330 -5.49 -15.91 11.09
C ARG A 330 -4.79 -15.84 9.73
N LEU A 331 -4.28 -16.96 9.20
CA LEU A 331 -3.72 -17.02 7.85
C LEU A 331 -4.80 -16.70 6.80
N ASP A 332 -5.99 -17.28 6.94
CA ASP A 332 -7.11 -17.06 6.01
C ASP A 332 -7.46 -15.57 5.94
N ARG A 333 -7.59 -14.93 7.11
CA ARG A 333 -7.85 -13.48 7.22
C ARG A 333 -6.71 -12.62 6.66
N LEU A 334 -5.46 -13.00 6.93
CA LEU A 334 -4.29 -12.30 6.39
C LEU A 334 -4.27 -12.34 4.87
N VAL A 335 -4.40 -13.52 4.26
CA VAL A 335 -4.38 -13.66 2.80
C VAL A 335 -5.55 -12.92 2.15
N ALA A 336 -6.77 -13.05 2.69
CA ALA A 336 -7.94 -12.35 2.18
C ALA A 336 -7.78 -10.81 2.25
N ARG A 337 -7.30 -10.28 3.38
CA ARG A 337 -7.04 -8.84 3.52
C ARG A 337 -5.93 -8.37 2.59
N SER A 338 -4.82 -9.11 2.52
CA SER A 338 -3.70 -8.82 1.62
C SER A 338 -4.13 -8.71 0.16
N VAL A 339 -4.88 -9.68 -0.35
CA VAL A 339 -5.32 -9.68 -1.75
C VAL A 339 -6.29 -8.52 -2.05
N GLY A 340 -7.19 -8.20 -1.12
CA GLY A 340 -8.08 -7.05 -1.25
C GLY A 340 -7.35 -5.70 -1.19
N ASP A 341 -6.30 -5.60 -0.36
CA ASP A 341 -5.46 -4.40 -0.31
C ASP A 341 -4.65 -4.22 -1.59
N LEU A 342 -4.07 -5.30 -2.13
CA LEU A 342 -3.30 -5.28 -3.38
C LEU A 342 -4.15 -4.86 -4.58
N GLU A 343 -5.40 -5.34 -4.67
CA GLU A 343 -6.34 -4.93 -5.72
C GLU A 343 -6.51 -3.40 -5.77
N ARG A 344 -6.61 -2.76 -4.60
CA ARG A 344 -6.80 -1.31 -4.48
C ARG A 344 -5.49 -0.51 -4.50
N LEU A 345 -4.36 -1.18 -4.72
CA LEU A 345 -3.05 -0.57 -5.01
C LEU A 345 -2.66 -0.68 -6.49
N LEU A 346 -3.51 -1.28 -7.34
CA LEU A 346 -3.27 -1.36 -8.78
C LEU A 346 -3.26 0.02 -9.43
N LEU A 347 -2.24 0.25 -10.25
CA LEU A 347 -2.12 1.36 -11.18
C LEU A 347 -1.85 0.81 -12.58
N THR A 348 -2.00 1.65 -13.60
CA THR A 348 -1.76 1.28 -14.99
C THR A 348 -0.79 2.24 -15.67
N ASP A 349 -0.07 1.75 -16.68
CA ASP A 349 0.74 2.60 -17.55
C ASP A 349 -0.20 3.51 -18.36
N PRO A 350 -0.09 4.85 -18.27
CA PRO A 350 -1.02 5.76 -18.95
C PRO A 350 -1.03 5.57 -20.47
N ASP A 351 0.11 5.19 -21.06
CA ASP A 351 0.23 4.97 -22.50
C ASP A 351 -0.21 3.56 -22.92
N HIS A 352 -0.29 2.63 -21.97
CA HIS A 352 -0.66 1.23 -22.20
C HIS A 352 -1.60 0.73 -21.09
N PRO A 353 -2.89 1.14 -21.09
CA PRO A 353 -3.78 0.90 -19.95
C PRO A 353 -4.06 -0.58 -19.59
N GLY A 354 -3.70 -1.52 -20.48
CA GLY A 354 -3.77 -2.96 -20.20
C GLY A 354 -2.60 -3.49 -19.37
N ASP A 355 -1.52 -2.71 -19.20
CA ASP A 355 -0.36 -3.07 -18.39
C ASP A 355 -0.49 -2.49 -16.99
N THR A 356 -0.87 -3.35 -16.05
CA THR A 356 -1.02 -2.98 -14.65
C THR A 356 0.20 -3.36 -13.82
N PHE A 357 0.41 -2.61 -12.76
CA PHE A 357 1.43 -2.85 -11.74
C PHE A 357 0.92 -2.38 -10.38
N LEU A 358 1.60 -2.79 -9.30
CA LEU A 358 1.26 -2.35 -7.95
C LEU A 358 2.06 -1.11 -7.56
N ALA A 359 1.38 -0.10 -7.03
CA ALA A 359 2.02 0.98 -6.30
C ALA A 359 2.72 0.47 -5.03
N ALA A 360 3.79 1.13 -4.57
CA ALA A 360 4.52 0.67 -3.38
C ALA A 360 3.65 0.67 -2.11
N GLY A 361 3.03 1.79 -1.74
CA GLY A 361 2.10 1.79 -0.62
C GLY A 361 1.58 3.13 -0.16
N SER A 362 0.55 3.07 0.69
CA SER A 362 -0.20 4.23 1.16
C SER A 362 0.26 4.63 2.56
N PRO A 363 0.48 5.94 2.83
CA PRO A 363 0.11 7.07 1.97
C PRO A 363 1.24 7.65 1.10
N TRP A 364 2.50 7.32 1.38
CA TRP A 364 3.64 8.08 0.86
C TRP A 364 4.14 7.67 -0.53
N PHE A 365 3.76 6.48 -1.00
CA PHE A 365 4.40 5.80 -2.12
C PHE A 365 3.38 5.23 -3.13
N LEU A 366 2.27 5.94 -3.38
CA LEU A 366 1.25 5.56 -4.37
C LEU A 366 1.67 5.87 -5.82
N THR A 367 2.80 5.28 -6.24
CA THR A 367 3.34 5.41 -7.60
C THR A 367 4.21 4.20 -7.96
N LEU A 368 4.80 4.18 -9.16
CA LEU A 368 5.72 3.15 -9.62
C LEU A 368 7.04 3.22 -8.86
N PHE A 369 7.34 2.15 -8.11
CA PHE A 369 8.63 1.86 -7.51
C PHE A 369 9.13 0.53 -8.09
N GLY A 370 10.25 0.55 -8.81
CA GLY A 370 10.72 -0.61 -9.57
C GLY A 370 10.86 -1.84 -8.69
N ARG A 371 11.65 -1.75 -7.62
CA ARG A 371 11.89 -2.87 -6.69
C ARG A 371 10.62 -3.38 -6.03
N ASP A 372 9.78 -2.49 -5.49
CA ASP A 372 8.55 -2.85 -4.78
C ASP A 372 7.58 -3.59 -5.70
N SER A 373 7.35 -3.06 -6.91
CA SER A 373 6.48 -3.68 -7.91
C SER A 373 7.04 -5.04 -8.37
N LEU A 374 8.36 -5.16 -8.56
CA LEU A 374 9.01 -6.41 -8.95
C LEU A 374 8.85 -7.51 -7.90
N TRP A 375 9.15 -7.20 -6.63
CA TRP A 375 8.98 -8.16 -5.53
C TRP A 375 7.52 -8.55 -5.32
N ALA A 376 6.62 -7.57 -5.30
CA ALA A 376 5.19 -7.86 -5.13
C ALA A 376 4.66 -8.74 -6.27
N ALA A 377 5.01 -8.45 -7.53
CA ALA A 377 4.64 -9.29 -8.67
C ALA A 377 5.24 -10.71 -8.56
N ARG A 378 6.51 -10.83 -8.16
CA ARG A 378 7.19 -12.12 -7.95
C ARG A 378 6.47 -12.98 -6.90
N MET A 379 6.05 -12.38 -5.79
CA MET A 379 5.32 -13.05 -4.70
C MET A 379 3.90 -13.47 -5.09
N LEU A 380 3.32 -12.86 -6.12
CA LEU A 380 1.94 -13.09 -6.56
C LEU A 380 1.82 -14.02 -7.77
N LEU A 381 2.92 -14.57 -8.29
CA LEU A 381 2.92 -15.57 -9.36
C LEU A 381 1.98 -16.77 -9.13
N PRO A 382 1.76 -17.26 -7.89
CA PRO A 382 0.74 -18.28 -7.62
C PRO A 382 -0.70 -17.89 -7.96
N LEU A 383 -0.98 -16.60 -8.15
CA LEU A 383 -2.31 -16.08 -8.48
C LEU A 383 -2.49 -15.78 -9.98
N GLY A 384 -1.41 -15.74 -10.75
CA GLY A 384 -1.42 -15.39 -12.18
C GLY A 384 -0.11 -14.74 -12.64
N THR A 385 0.11 -14.68 -13.95
CA THR A 385 1.31 -14.06 -14.55
C THR A 385 1.04 -12.67 -15.13
N GLU A 386 -0.23 -12.24 -15.18
CA GLU A 386 -0.69 -11.01 -15.83
C GLU A 386 -0.11 -9.76 -15.16
N LEU A 387 -0.10 -9.72 -13.82
CA LEU A 387 0.51 -8.63 -13.07
C LEU A 387 2.03 -8.55 -13.29
N ALA A 388 2.71 -9.70 -13.35
CA ALA A 388 4.14 -9.75 -13.64
C ALA A 388 4.43 -9.24 -15.06
N ALA A 389 3.64 -9.66 -16.04
CA ALA A 389 3.75 -9.22 -17.43
C ALA A 389 3.57 -7.69 -17.56
N GLY A 390 2.51 -7.13 -16.96
CA GLY A 390 2.25 -5.69 -16.94
C GLY A 390 3.35 -4.88 -16.25
N THR A 391 3.85 -5.37 -15.11
CA THR A 391 4.97 -4.77 -14.37
C THR A 391 6.26 -4.78 -15.20
N LEU A 392 6.60 -5.93 -15.81
CA LEU A 392 7.81 -6.08 -16.62
C LEU A 392 7.78 -5.14 -17.83
N ARG A 393 6.67 -5.06 -18.57
CA ARG A 393 6.50 -4.16 -19.72
C ARG A 393 6.57 -2.68 -19.33
N THR A 394 5.91 -2.31 -18.24
CA THR A 394 5.91 -0.92 -17.73
C THR A 394 7.31 -0.44 -17.37
N LEU A 395 8.11 -1.31 -16.73
CA LEU A 395 9.50 -1.01 -16.38
C LEU A 395 10.44 -1.07 -17.59
N ALA A 396 10.22 -2.02 -18.52
CA ALA A 396 11.02 -2.16 -19.74
C ALA A 396 10.94 -0.90 -20.63
N ARG A 397 9.75 -0.32 -20.78
CA ARG A 397 9.55 0.95 -21.51
C ARG A 397 10.32 2.13 -20.91
N ARG A 398 10.71 2.03 -19.64
CA ARG A 398 11.45 3.05 -18.90
C ARG A 398 12.85 2.58 -18.49
N GLN A 399 13.35 1.50 -19.09
CA GLN A 399 14.73 1.03 -18.86
C GLN A 399 15.71 2.11 -19.35
N GLY A 400 16.78 2.33 -18.58
CA GLY A 400 17.79 3.33 -18.92
C GLY A 400 18.46 3.04 -20.25
N THR A 401 18.74 4.09 -21.02
CA THR A 401 19.33 4.00 -22.37
C THR A 401 20.57 4.89 -22.54
N ARG A 402 20.84 5.76 -21.57
CA ARG A 402 21.96 6.70 -21.55
C ARG A 402 22.62 6.70 -20.18
N VAL A 403 23.81 7.29 -20.11
CA VAL A 403 24.49 7.55 -18.84
C VAL A 403 24.15 8.97 -18.42
N ASP A 404 23.38 9.11 -17.34
CA ASP A 404 23.01 10.41 -16.75
C ASP A 404 23.23 10.37 -15.23
N PRO A 405 24.30 11.01 -14.72
CA PRO A 405 24.57 11.05 -13.29
C PRO A 405 23.46 11.70 -12.46
N HIS A 406 22.72 12.67 -13.00
CA HIS A 406 21.70 13.39 -12.23
C HIS A 406 20.50 12.51 -11.87
N THR A 407 20.08 11.65 -12.80
CA THR A 407 19.01 10.66 -12.58
C THR A 407 19.55 9.28 -12.16
N GLU A 408 20.88 9.12 -12.11
CA GLU A 408 21.59 7.86 -11.98
C GLU A 408 21.25 6.82 -13.07
N GLU A 409 20.82 7.30 -14.25
CA GLU A 409 20.47 6.45 -15.37
C GLU A 409 21.74 5.82 -15.97
N GLN A 410 21.65 4.54 -16.28
CA GLN A 410 22.67 3.81 -17.03
C GLN A 410 21.97 2.89 -18.05
N PRO A 411 22.58 2.61 -19.21
CA PRO A 411 22.04 1.67 -20.18
C PRO A 411 21.74 0.31 -19.56
N GLY A 412 20.51 -0.17 -19.71
CA GLY A 412 20.03 -1.44 -19.16
C GLY A 412 19.49 -1.39 -17.72
N LYS A 413 19.71 -0.28 -16.99
CA LYS A 413 19.27 -0.13 -15.60
C LYS A 413 17.76 0.04 -15.49
N ILE A 414 17.13 -0.62 -14.53
CA ILE A 414 15.72 -0.41 -14.18
C ILE A 414 15.61 0.70 -13.13
N LEU A 415 14.59 1.56 -13.26
CA LEU A 415 14.40 2.72 -12.38
C LEU A 415 14.06 2.34 -10.93
N HIS A 416 14.36 3.26 -10.01
CA HIS A 416 13.96 3.20 -8.61
C HIS A 416 12.52 3.65 -8.43
N GLU A 417 12.19 4.91 -8.77
CA GLU A 417 10.84 5.46 -8.64
C GLU A 417 10.49 6.47 -9.75
N VAL A 418 9.19 6.66 -9.96
CA VAL A 418 8.64 7.72 -10.82
C VAL A 418 7.67 8.59 -10.02
N ARG A 419 7.81 9.90 -10.13
CA ARG A 419 6.97 10.93 -9.51
C ARG A 419 6.50 11.93 -10.55
N ARG A 420 5.42 12.66 -10.25
CA ARG A 420 4.99 13.79 -11.10
C ARG A 420 6.01 14.93 -11.10
N GLU A 421 6.58 15.19 -9.93
CA GLU A 421 7.54 16.27 -9.70
C GLU A 421 8.74 15.75 -8.90
N PRO A 422 9.89 16.45 -8.93
CA PRO A 422 11.03 16.12 -8.08
C PRO A 422 10.64 16.05 -6.59
N LEU A 423 11.08 14.99 -5.92
CA LEU A 423 10.82 14.75 -4.50
C LEU A 423 11.82 15.52 -3.64
N ARG A 424 11.35 16.34 -2.69
CA ARG A 424 12.21 17.04 -1.74
C ARG A 424 12.45 16.20 -0.47
N LEU A 425 13.70 15.94 -0.16
CA LEU A 425 14.12 15.23 1.05
C LEU A 425 14.24 16.19 2.24
N ALA A 426 14.25 15.62 3.45
CA ALA A 426 14.26 16.39 4.71
C ALA A 426 15.50 17.28 4.88
N ASP A 427 16.63 16.91 4.26
CA ASP A 427 17.89 17.65 4.28
C ASP A 427 18.06 18.63 3.11
N SER A 428 16.94 19.00 2.46
CA SER A 428 16.87 19.92 1.30
C SER A 428 17.46 19.37 -0.01
N ARG A 429 17.91 18.11 -0.06
CA ARG A 429 18.22 17.42 -1.32
C ARG A 429 16.93 17.13 -2.10
N ALA A 430 17.05 16.90 -3.40
CA ALA A 430 15.91 16.57 -4.24
C ALA A 430 16.24 15.40 -5.18
N LEU A 431 15.36 14.41 -5.22
CA LEU A 431 15.42 13.34 -6.21
C LEU A 431 14.67 13.77 -7.47
N PRO A 432 15.19 13.46 -8.67
CA PRO A 432 14.50 13.76 -9.92
C PRO A 432 13.19 12.97 -10.04
N ALA A 433 12.29 13.48 -10.89
CA ALA A 433 10.98 12.87 -11.10
C ALA A 433 11.04 11.43 -11.63
N VAL A 434 12.09 11.09 -12.39
CA VAL A 434 12.44 9.71 -12.74
C VAL A 434 13.83 9.46 -12.19
N TYR A 435 13.95 8.56 -11.23
CA TYR A 435 15.19 8.29 -10.51
C TYR A 435 15.58 6.82 -10.64
N TYR A 436 16.86 6.55 -10.88
CA TYR A 436 17.42 5.22 -11.14
C TYR A 436 18.41 4.77 -10.05
N GLY A 437 18.50 5.45 -8.90
CA GLY A 437 19.42 5.07 -7.81
C GLY A 437 18.96 3.84 -7.03
N THR A 438 18.95 2.70 -7.70
CA THR A 438 18.69 1.34 -7.19
C THR A 438 19.73 0.39 -7.78
N VAL A 439 20.32 -0.46 -6.97
CA VAL A 439 21.28 -1.49 -7.45
C VAL A 439 20.61 -2.86 -7.66
N ASP A 440 19.43 -3.06 -7.08
CA ASP A 440 18.72 -4.34 -7.02
C ASP A 440 17.58 -4.48 -8.04
N ALA A 441 16.98 -3.39 -8.53
CA ALA A 441 15.84 -3.48 -9.45
C ALA A 441 16.17 -4.20 -10.77
N THR A 442 17.35 -3.96 -11.36
CA THR A 442 17.75 -4.61 -12.62
C THR A 442 17.88 -6.13 -12.51
N PRO A 443 18.65 -6.69 -11.55
CA PRO A 443 18.68 -8.15 -11.40
C PRO A 443 17.31 -8.73 -11.02
N LEU A 444 16.52 -8.04 -10.18
CA LEU A 444 15.16 -8.47 -9.83
C LEU A 444 14.22 -8.52 -11.05
N TRP A 445 14.37 -7.60 -12.01
CA TRP A 445 13.58 -7.58 -13.23
C TRP A 445 13.86 -8.81 -14.11
N ILE A 446 15.13 -9.17 -14.27
CA ILE A 446 15.54 -10.37 -15.04
C ILE A 446 14.99 -11.63 -14.37
N THR A 447 15.13 -11.71 -13.04
CA THR A 447 14.62 -12.84 -12.26
C THR A 447 13.10 -12.95 -12.35
N LEU A 448 12.35 -11.84 -12.27
CA LEU A 448 10.89 -11.87 -12.44
C LEU A 448 10.48 -12.35 -13.84
N LEU A 449 11.17 -11.92 -14.91
CA LEU A 449 10.88 -12.40 -16.26
C LEU A 449 11.05 -13.93 -16.37
N HIS A 450 12.14 -14.44 -15.81
CA HIS A 450 12.38 -15.89 -15.75
C HIS A 450 11.32 -16.61 -14.91
N ASP A 451 11.02 -16.11 -13.72
CA ASP A 451 10.03 -16.74 -12.84
C ASP A 451 8.63 -16.69 -13.47
N ALA A 452 8.24 -15.59 -14.12
CA ALA A 452 6.98 -15.51 -14.86
C ALA A 452 6.90 -16.52 -16.00
N TRP A 453 7.98 -16.69 -16.78
CA TRP A 453 8.10 -17.74 -17.80
C TRP A 453 7.95 -19.15 -17.19
N ARG A 454 8.59 -19.40 -16.05
CA ARG A 454 8.48 -20.66 -15.30
C ARG A 454 7.08 -20.94 -14.77
N TRP A 455 6.32 -19.91 -14.46
CA TRP A 455 4.91 -19.99 -14.05
C TRP A 455 3.93 -20.07 -15.22
N GLY A 456 4.42 -19.89 -16.45
CA GLY A 456 3.67 -20.09 -17.69
C GLY A 456 3.21 -18.81 -18.38
N MET A 457 3.91 -17.69 -18.17
CA MET A 457 3.76 -16.50 -19.01
C MET A 457 3.98 -16.89 -20.48
N PRO A 458 3.12 -16.46 -21.42
CA PRO A 458 3.21 -16.87 -22.82
C PRO A 458 4.59 -16.60 -23.43
N ALA A 459 5.15 -17.61 -24.12
CA ALA A 459 6.49 -17.52 -24.69
C ALA A 459 6.66 -16.33 -25.65
N ALA A 460 5.61 -15.95 -26.39
CA ALA A 460 5.64 -14.78 -27.26
C ALA A 460 5.86 -13.47 -26.48
N GLU A 461 5.17 -13.29 -25.35
CA GLU A 461 5.34 -12.11 -24.49
C GLU A 461 6.71 -12.09 -23.80
N VAL A 462 7.23 -13.27 -23.40
CA VAL A 462 8.59 -13.39 -22.86
C VAL A 462 9.63 -12.99 -23.93
N ALA A 463 9.45 -13.45 -25.17
CA ALA A 463 10.34 -13.16 -26.28
C ALA A 463 10.45 -11.66 -26.59
N GLU A 464 9.33 -10.92 -26.49
CA GLU A 464 9.30 -9.46 -26.66
C GLU A 464 10.16 -8.72 -25.63
N LEU A 465 10.35 -9.30 -24.44
CA LEU A 465 11.10 -8.72 -23.33
C LEU A 465 12.58 -9.12 -23.32
N LEU A 466 13.01 -10.06 -24.16
CA LEU A 466 14.41 -10.52 -24.21
C LEU A 466 15.42 -9.42 -24.55
N PRO A 467 15.16 -8.45 -25.45
CA PRO A 467 16.11 -7.34 -25.67
C PRO A 467 16.38 -6.53 -24.40
N HIS A 468 15.38 -6.37 -23.54
CA HIS A 468 15.51 -5.67 -22.25
C HIS A 468 16.25 -6.53 -21.22
N ALA A 469 16.05 -7.85 -21.23
CA ALA A 469 16.81 -8.79 -20.41
C ALA A 469 18.30 -8.78 -20.79
N GLU A 470 18.63 -8.79 -22.08
CA GLU A 470 20.00 -8.69 -22.59
C GLU A 470 20.66 -7.38 -22.17
N ALA A 471 19.95 -6.24 -22.26
CA ALA A 471 20.44 -4.95 -21.79
C ALA A 471 20.65 -4.94 -20.27
N GLY A 472 19.74 -5.55 -19.50
CA GLY A 472 19.87 -5.68 -18.05
C GLY A 472 21.04 -6.57 -17.63
N LEU A 473 21.25 -7.69 -18.32
CA LEU A 473 22.41 -8.55 -18.11
C LEU A 473 23.71 -7.80 -18.38
N GLU A 474 23.80 -7.09 -19.51
CA GLU A 474 24.96 -6.28 -19.83
C GLU A 474 25.19 -5.15 -18.81
N TRP A 475 24.12 -4.58 -18.23
CA TRP A 475 24.23 -3.65 -17.11
C TRP A 475 24.93 -4.28 -15.90
N LEU A 476 24.61 -5.52 -15.52
CA LEU A 476 25.27 -6.23 -14.41
C LEU A 476 26.79 -6.27 -14.59
N ALA A 477 27.25 -6.63 -15.78
CA ALA A 477 28.67 -6.82 -16.06
C ALA A 477 29.44 -5.52 -16.32
N ARG A 478 28.77 -4.45 -16.78
CA ARG A 478 29.44 -3.22 -17.23
C ARG A 478 29.32 -2.05 -16.27
N TYR A 479 28.16 -1.91 -15.63
CA TYR A 479 27.82 -0.74 -14.81
C TYR A 479 27.58 -1.10 -13.35
N GLY A 480 27.15 -2.34 -13.08
CA GLY A 480 26.97 -2.85 -11.72
C GLY A 480 28.29 -3.10 -10.99
N ASP A 481 29.33 -3.52 -11.70
CA ASP A 481 30.69 -3.75 -11.19
C ASP A 481 31.60 -2.56 -11.57
N ALA A 482 31.60 -1.52 -10.73
CA ALA A 482 32.22 -0.24 -11.07
C ALA A 482 33.75 -0.27 -11.04
N ASP A 483 34.36 -1.14 -10.22
CA ASP A 483 35.81 -1.31 -10.11
C ASP A 483 36.38 -2.59 -10.74
N GLY A 484 35.53 -3.48 -11.26
CA GLY A 484 35.92 -4.66 -12.03
C GLY A 484 36.36 -5.85 -11.16
N ASP A 485 35.99 -5.88 -9.87
CA ASP A 485 36.34 -6.97 -8.96
C ASP A 485 35.42 -8.21 -9.11
N GLY A 486 34.33 -8.06 -9.85
CA GLY A 486 33.33 -9.07 -10.13
C GLY A 486 32.12 -9.03 -9.18
N LEU A 487 31.94 -7.96 -8.40
CA LEU A 487 30.83 -7.77 -7.47
C LEU A 487 30.06 -6.49 -7.81
N LEU A 488 28.75 -6.51 -7.58
CA LEU A 488 27.92 -5.33 -7.78
C LEU A 488 28.06 -4.36 -6.62
N GLU A 489 28.26 -3.09 -6.92
CA GLU A 489 28.39 -2.01 -5.95
C GLU A 489 27.59 -0.75 -6.35
N TYR A 490 27.28 0.09 -5.36
CA TYR A 490 26.65 1.38 -5.60
C TYR A 490 27.37 2.51 -4.87
N VAL A 491 27.20 3.71 -5.43
CA VAL A 491 27.63 4.97 -4.82
C VAL A 491 26.76 6.09 -5.38
N ASP A 492 26.27 6.97 -4.51
CA ASP A 492 25.72 8.25 -4.94
C ASP A 492 26.87 9.16 -5.39
N SER A 493 27.12 9.16 -6.70
CA SER A 493 28.17 9.97 -7.32
C SER A 493 27.87 11.49 -7.30
N THR A 494 26.63 11.88 -7.01
CA THR A 494 26.19 13.28 -7.03
C THR A 494 26.21 13.95 -5.66
N GLY A 495 26.18 13.14 -4.58
CA GLY A 495 25.96 13.59 -3.21
C GLY A 495 24.52 14.06 -2.94
N SER A 496 23.64 13.98 -3.93
CA SER A 496 22.23 14.40 -3.85
C SER A 496 21.23 13.25 -3.85
N GLY A 497 21.68 12.04 -4.18
CA GLY A 497 20.88 10.82 -4.26
C GLY A 497 20.73 10.08 -2.93
N LEU A 498 20.21 8.85 -3.02
CA LEU A 498 20.08 7.95 -1.89
C LEU A 498 21.46 7.41 -1.49
N ALA A 499 21.76 7.51 -0.18
CA ALA A 499 23.04 7.04 0.37
C ALA A 499 23.18 5.51 0.27
N ASN A 500 22.08 4.78 0.44
CA ASN A 500 22.00 3.33 0.25
C ASN A 500 20.99 3.03 -0.87
N GLN A 501 21.37 2.17 -1.82
CA GLN A 501 20.58 1.88 -3.02
C GLN A 501 20.04 0.45 -3.10
N GLY A 502 20.23 -0.35 -2.04
CA GLY A 502 19.56 -1.64 -1.86
C GLY A 502 18.20 -1.47 -1.17
N TRP A 503 17.54 -2.58 -0.83
CA TRP A 503 16.22 -2.55 -0.20
C TRP A 503 16.19 -1.84 1.15
N LYS A 504 17.31 -1.88 1.90
CA LYS A 504 17.51 -1.08 3.11
C LYS A 504 18.11 0.27 2.76
N ASP A 505 17.31 1.17 2.20
CA ASP A 505 17.76 2.45 1.61
C ASP A 505 17.93 3.62 2.60
N SER A 506 17.64 3.44 3.90
CA SER A 506 17.90 4.49 4.89
C SER A 506 19.40 4.70 5.08
N GLY A 507 19.84 5.96 5.25
CA GLY A 507 21.27 6.29 5.32
C GLY A 507 22.07 5.65 6.45
N ASP A 508 21.39 5.08 7.46
CA ASP A 508 22.00 4.43 8.62
C ASP A 508 21.92 2.88 8.57
N SER A 509 21.42 2.30 7.48
CA SER A 509 21.08 0.88 7.40
C SER A 509 22.28 -0.07 7.35
N ILE A 510 23.38 0.34 6.70
CA ILE A 510 24.59 -0.46 6.51
C ILE A 510 25.64 -0.01 7.51
N ARG A 511 25.84 -0.84 8.54
CA ARG A 511 26.71 -0.54 9.67
C ARG A 511 27.53 -1.74 10.10
N TRP A 512 28.69 -1.47 10.66
CA TRP A 512 29.53 -2.44 11.37
C TRP A 512 28.86 -2.89 12.67
N ARG A 513 29.33 -4.01 13.23
CA ARG A 513 28.83 -4.52 14.50
C ARG A 513 29.00 -3.53 15.67
N ASP A 514 30.03 -2.68 15.60
CA ASP A 514 30.31 -1.61 16.56
C ASP A 514 29.45 -0.34 16.35
N GLY A 515 28.59 -0.31 15.33
CA GLY A 515 27.65 0.75 15.04
C GLY A 515 28.17 1.85 14.11
N ARG A 516 29.45 1.82 13.72
CA ARG A 516 29.97 2.72 12.66
C ARG A 516 29.25 2.45 11.34
N LEU A 517 29.10 3.47 10.50
CA LEU A 517 28.53 3.30 9.16
C LEU A 517 29.61 2.81 8.17
N ALA A 518 29.20 1.99 7.20
CA ALA A 518 30.06 1.62 6.08
C ALA A 518 30.26 2.81 5.14
N ALA A 519 31.45 2.95 4.57
CA ALA A 519 31.74 4.00 3.60
C ALA A 519 31.52 3.48 2.17
N PRO A 520 30.88 4.27 1.28
CA PRO A 520 30.67 3.88 -0.11
C PRO A 520 31.94 3.98 -0.97
N PRO A 521 32.04 3.23 -2.09
CA PRO A 521 31.02 2.34 -2.65
C PRO A 521 30.74 1.11 -1.77
N ILE A 522 29.50 0.61 -1.81
CA ILE A 522 29.05 -0.51 -0.98
C ILE A 522 28.61 -1.67 -1.89
N ALA A 523 29.14 -2.87 -1.63
CA ALA A 523 28.69 -4.10 -2.26
C ALA A 523 27.86 -4.92 -1.26
N LEU A 524 26.54 -5.01 -1.47
CA LEU A 524 25.60 -5.70 -0.57
C LEU A 524 25.51 -7.20 -0.83
N CYS A 525 25.37 -8.01 0.21
CA CYS A 525 25.33 -9.47 0.07
C CYS A 525 24.07 -9.98 -0.65
N GLU A 526 22.91 -9.40 -0.37
CA GLU A 526 21.65 -9.75 -1.04
C GLU A 526 21.68 -9.40 -2.53
N VAL A 527 22.33 -8.31 -2.90
CA VAL A 527 22.47 -7.87 -4.31
C VAL A 527 23.33 -8.86 -5.10
N GLN A 528 24.38 -9.42 -4.48
CA GLN A 528 25.17 -10.46 -5.13
C GLN A 528 24.34 -11.73 -5.38
N ALA A 529 23.45 -12.07 -4.45
CA ALA A 529 22.54 -13.21 -4.61
C ALA A 529 21.53 -12.96 -5.73
N TYR A 530 20.97 -11.75 -5.83
CA TYR A 530 20.08 -11.37 -6.94
C TYR A 530 20.81 -11.37 -8.28
N ALA A 531 22.04 -10.85 -8.33
CA ALA A 531 22.83 -10.81 -9.56
C ALA A 531 23.22 -12.21 -10.03
N TYR A 532 23.59 -13.09 -9.10
CA TYR A 532 23.82 -14.51 -9.38
C TYR A 532 22.56 -15.19 -9.93
N GLU A 533 21.41 -15.01 -9.27
CA GLU A 533 20.13 -15.57 -9.70
C GLU A 533 19.74 -15.03 -11.09
N ALA A 534 19.87 -13.72 -11.30
CA ALA A 534 19.58 -13.05 -12.57
C ALA A 534 20.48 -13.54 -13.72
N ALA A 535 21.77 -13.77 -13.48
CA ALA A 535 22.68 -14.27 -14.50
C ALA A 535 22.31 -15.70 -14.94
N LEU A 536 21.97 -16.59 -14.01
CA LEU A 536 21.49 -17.94 -14.33
C LEU A 536 20.10 -17.93 -14.99
N ALA A 537 19.19 -17.11 -14.49
CA ALA A 537 17.86 -16.90 -15.05
C ALA A 537 17.94 -16.37 -16.50
N GLY A 538 18.79 -15.37 -16.72
CA GLY A 538 19.10 -14.82 -18.04
C GLY A 538 19.71 -15.87 -18.97
N ALA A 539 20.70 -16.65 -18.51
CA ALA A 539 21.27 -17.74 -19.31
C ALA A 539 20.21 -18.79 -19.70
N ALA A 540 19.32 -19.16 -18.78
CA ALA A 540 18.22 -20.09 -19.05
C ALA A 540 17.25 -19.54 -20.11
N LEU A 541 16.86 -18.27 -20.00
CA LEU A 541 16.03 -17.59 -21.01
C LEU A 541 16.72 -17.53 -22.36
N LEU A 542 17.99 -17.10 -22.41
CA LEU A 542 18.75 -17.00 -23.64
C LEU A 542 18.82 -18.36 -24.35
N ARG A 543 19.10 -19.43 -23.60
CA ARG A 543 19.14 -20.79 -24.14
C ARG A 543 17.78 -21.29 -24.61
N ALA A 544 16.71 -21.01 -23.86
CA ALA A 544 15.35 -21.47 -24.19
C ALA A 544 14.76 -20.79 -25.43
N PHE A 545 15.23 -19.58 -25.77
CA PHE A 545 14.76 -18.77 -26.89
C PHE A 545 15.81 -18.62 -28.01
N ASP A 546 16.80 -19.52 -28.06
CA ASP A 546 17.85 -19.56 -29.08
C ASP A 546 18.62 -18.23 -29.25
N ARG A 547 18.82 -17.51 -28.14
CA ARG A 547 19.62 -16.28 -28.08
C ARG A 547 21.07 -16.60 -27.69
N PRO A 548 22.07 -15.88 -28.22
CA PRO A 548 23.48 -16.14 -27.91
C PRO A 548 23.86 -15.69 -26.50
N GLY A 549 24.96 -16.24 -25.97
CA GLY A 549 25.62 -15.71 -24.76
C GLY A 549 25.23 -16.36 -23.44
N ALA A 550 24.41 -17.41 -23.43
CA ALA A 550 24.02 -18.12 -22.20
C ALA A 550 25.25 -18.59 -21.38
N ASP A 551 26.22 -19.24 -22.03
CA ASP A 551 27.41 -19.80 -21.35
C ASP A 551 28.27 -18.70 -20.67
N ARG A 552 28.37 -17.51 -21.28
CA ARG A 552 29.05 -16.34 -20.68
C ARG A 552 28.44 -15.98 -19.33
N TRP A 553 27.11 -16.00 -19.23
CA TRP A 553 26.42 -15.63 -18.00
C TRP A 553 26.50 -16.69 -16.92
N GLU A 554 26.59 -17.97 -17.29
CA GLU A 554 26.89 -19.07 -16.36
C GLU A 554 28.31 -18.96 -15.78
N GLU A 555 29.30 -18.64 -16.63
CA GLU A 555 30.68 -18.36 -16.19
C GLU A 555 30.77 -17.11 -15.31
N TRP A 556 30.01 -16.05 -15.65
CA TRP A 556 29.92 -14.84 -14.84
C TRP A 556 29.29 -15.13 -13.47
N ALA A 557 28.18 -15.88 -13.42
CA ALA A 557 27.55 -16.31 -12.18
C ALA A 557 28.51 -17.16 -11.32
N ALA A 558 29.28 -18.07 -11.93
CA ALA A 558 30.30 -18.84 -11.23
C ALA A 558 31.39 -17.95 -10.63
N THR A 559 31.73 -16.84 -11.29
CA THR A 559 32.68 -15.83 -10.79
C THR A 559 32.13 -15.10 -9.57
N VAL A 560 30.91 -14.56 -9.64
CA VAL A 560 30.24 -13.92 -8.49
C VAL A 560 30.21 -14.87 -7.30
N ARG A 561 29.80 -16.12 -7.54
CA ARG A 561 29.72 -17.15 -6.52
C ARG A 561 31.07 -17.45 -5.86
N ARG A 562 32.17 -17.46 -6.62
CA ARG A 562 33.52 -17.62 -6.08
C ARG A 562 33.96 -16.39 -5.28
N ARG A 563 33.78 -15.18 -5.83
CA ARG A 563 34.13 -13.91 -5.18
C ARG A 563 33.39 -13.71 -3.86
N PHE A 564 32.11 -14.05 -3.84
CA PHE A 564 31.31 -14.01 -2.63
C PHE A 564 31.94 -14.86 -1.51
N ARG A 565 32.32 -16.11 -1.82
CA ARG A 565 32.98 -17.00 -0.85
C ARG A 565 34.37 -16.51 -0.41
N GLU A 566 35.11 -15.83 -1.29
CA GLU A 566 36.43 -15.28 -0.97
C GLU A 566 36.36 -14.08 -0.03
N SER A 567 35.33 -13.23 -0.17
CA SER A 567 35.34 -11.88 0.42
C SER A 567 34.30 -11.62 1.51
N PHE A 568 33.17 -12.33 1.52
CA PHE A 568 32.06 -12.01 2.44
C PHE A 568 32.11 -12.77 3.76
N TRP A 569 32.81 -13.89 3.91
CA TRP A 569 32.67 -14.70 5.12
C TRP A 569 33.41 -14.12 6.34
N VAL A 570 32.65 -13.95 7.43
CA VAL A 570 33.13 -13.53 8.75
C VAL A 570 32.66 -14.54 9.80
N SER A 571 33.11 -14.36 11.05
CA SER A 571 32.67 -15.19 12.18
C SER A 571 32.52 -14.37 13.45
N ASP A 572 31.59 -14.78 14.30
CA ASP A 572 31.49 -14.31 15.68
C ASP A 572 31.34 -15.49 16.67
N ALA A 573 30.89 -15.21 17.89
CA ALA A 573 30.71 -16.24 18.93
C ALA A 573 29.58 -17.25 18.62
N LEU A 574 28.71 -16.98 17.65
CA LEU A 574 27.59 -17.83 17.23
C LEU A 574 27.90 -18.64 15.97
N GLY A 575 29.06 -18.39 15.32
CA GLY A 575 29.52 -19.15 14.16
C GLY A 575 29.90 -18.26 12.97
N SER A 576 30.10 -18.90 11.82
CA SER A 576 30.41 -18.23 10.56
C SER A 576 29.14 -17.79 9.83
N TYR A 577 29.20 -16.63 9.18
CA TYR A 577 28.11 -16.05 8.39
C TYR A 577 28.68 -15.05 7.37
N PRO A 578 27.95 -14.72 6.30
CA PRO A 578 28.34 -13.68 5.36
C PRO A 578 28.20 -12.29 5.99
N ALA A 579 29.15 -11.41 5.72
CA ALA A 579 29.07 -9.98 5.95
C ALA A 579 27.85 -9.41 5.22
N VAL A 580 27.23 -8.38 5.79
CA VAL A 580 26.09 -7.72 5.13
C VAL A 580 26.53 -6.94 3.89
N ALA A 581 27.79 -6.47 3.88
CA ALA A 581 28.36 -5.74 2.77
C ALA A 581 29.89 -5.81 2.74
N LEU A 582 30.49 -5.33 1.65
CA LEU A 582 31.86 -4.83 1.61
C LEU A 582 31.84 -3.30 1.55
N ASP A 583 32.74 -2.63 2.27
CA ASP A 583 32.92 -1.17 2.20
C ASP A 583 33.87 -0.75 1.06
N VAL A 584 34.14 0.56 0.97
CA VAL A 584 35.08 1.16 0.01
C VAL A 584 36.48 0.52 -0.01
N ASP A 585 36.96 0.01 1.13
CA ASP A 585 38.26 -0.65 1.25
C ASP A 585 38.14 -2.18 1.00
N LYS A 586 36.97 -2.63 0.51
CA LYS A 586 36.56 -4.03 0.33
C LYS A 586 36.66 -4.86 1.62
N ARG A 587 36.47 -4.21 2.78
CA ARG A 587 36.46 -4.89 4.07
C ARG A 587 35.05 -5.40 4.38
N PRO A 588 34.92 -6.63 4.93
CA PRO A 588 33.63 -7.21 5.25
C PRO A 588 32.96 -6.52 6.44
N VAL A 589 31.79 -5.94 6.21
CA VAL A 589 30.94 -5.29 7.22
C VAL A 589 30.22 -6.37 8.02
N ASP A 590 30.65 -6.57 9.26
CA ASP A 590 30.38 -7.75 10.10
C ASP A 590 29.04 -7.75 10.85
N SER A 591 28.06 -6.96 10.42
CA SER A 591 26.75 -6.96 11.09
C SER A 591 25.88 -8.15 10.68
N ALA A 592 25.26 -8.80 11.67
CA ALA A 592 24.22 -9.80 11.44
C ALA A 592 22.87 -9.13 11.19
N THR A 593 22.22 -9.46 10.06
CA THR A 593 20.99 -8.81 9.61
C THR A 593 20.03 -9.80 8.96
N SER A 594 18.79 -9.37 8.72
CA SER A 594 17.81 -10.14 7.97
C SER A 594 18.16 -10.34 6.49
N ALA A 595 19.10 -9.55 5.93
CA ALA A 595 19.54 -9.66 4.54
C ALA A 595 19.98 -11.09 4.16
N PHE A 596 20.43 -11.87 5.15
CA PHE A 596 20.76 -13.29 5.01
C PHE A 596 19.63 -14.12 4.41
N GLY A 597 18.37 -13.77 4.71
CA GLY A 597 17.21 -14.45 4.15
C GLY A 597 17.14 -14.41 2.63
N HIS A 598 17.68 -13.36 2.01
CA HIS A 598 17.65 -13.15 0.56
C HIS A 598 18.70 -13.98 -0.20
N LEU A 599 19.66 -14.58 0.51
CA LEU A 599 20.67 -15.46 -0.10
C LEU A 599 20.12 -16.89 -0.26
N LEU A 600 19.16 -17.27 0.59
CA LEU A 600 18.63 -18.63 0.66
C LEU A 600 17.76 -18.95 -0.55
N GLY A 601 17.94 -20.16 -1.10
CA GLY A 601 17.16 -20.64 -2.24
C GLY A 601 17.56 -20.06 -3.61
N THR A 602 18.54 -19.16 -3.67
CA THR A 602 19.09 -18.57 -4.92
C THR A 602 20.09 -19.48 -5.63
N GLY A 603 20.69 -20.43 -4.89
CA GLY A 603 21.78 -21.29 -5.36
C GLY A 603 23.18 -20.66 -5.28
N LEU A 604 23.30 -19.44 -4.75
CA LEU A 604 24.61 -18.82 -4.46
C LEU A 604 25.35 -19.62 -3.38
N LEU A 605 24.63 -19.97 -2.32
CA LEU A 605 25.09 -20.78 -1.20
C LEU A 605 24.86 -22.27 -1.45
N ASP A 606 25.74 -23.10 -0.92
CA ASP A 606 25.49 -24.54 -0.83
C ASP A 606 24.61 -24.89 0.40
N HIS A 607 24.34 -26.18 0.60
CA HIS A 607 23.47 -26.62 1.69
C HIS A 607 24.08 -26.40 3.08
N GLU A 608 25.39 -26.56 3.25
CA GLU A 608 26.07 -26.37 4.54
C GLU A 608 26.10 -24.88 4.90
N GLU A 609 26.43 -24.03 3.94
CA GLU A 609 26.37 -22.58 4.07
C GLU A 609 24.94 -22.11 4.38
N SER A 610 23.94 -22.67 3.70
CA SER A 610 22.53 -22.35 3.96
C SER A 610 22.08 -22.77 5.37
N ALA A 611 22.62 -23.88 5.90
CA ALA A 611 22.32 -24.33 7.27
C ALA A 611 22.81 -23.31 8.31
N LEU A 612 23.98 -22.71 8.12
CA LEU A 612 24.51 -21.66 9.01
C LEU A 612 23.56 -20.46 9.08
N LEU A 613 23.03 -20.02 7.94
CA LEU A 613 22.08 -18.90 7.89
C LEU A 613 20.72 -19.29 8.47
N ALA A 614 20.26 -20.53 8.24
CA ALA A 614 19.02 -21.03 8.81
C ALA A 614 19.04 -20.95 10.35
N ASP A 615 20.13 -21.42 10.96
CA ASP A 615 20.29 -21.37 12.41
C ASP A 615 20.48 -19.93 12.91
N ARG A 616 21.20 -19.08 12.15
CA ARG A 616 21.39 -17.67 12.51
C ARG A 616 20.08 -16.89 12.51
N LEU A 617 19.26 -17.04 11.46
CA LEU A 617 17.96 -16.34 11.31
C LEU A 617 16.94 -16.79 12.36
N ALA A 618 16.95 -18.07 12.72
CA ALA A 618 16.12 -18.62 13.80
C ALA A 618 16.64 -18.30 15.21
N GLY A 619 17.81 -17.65 15.32
CA GLY A 619 18.40 -17.24 16.59
C GLY A 619 17.62 -16.08 17.24
N PRO A 620 17.56 -16.03 18.59
CA PRO A 620 16.73 -15.06 19.33
C PRO A 620 17.19 -13.60 19.21
N ASP A 621 18.37 -13.36 18.63
CA ASP A 621 18.84 -12.00 18.34
C ASP A 621 18.30 -11.45 17.02
N LEU A 622 17.82 -12.31 16.12
CA LEU A 622 17.16 -11.94 14.87
C LEU A 622 15.66 -12.30 14.89
N ASP A 623 15.29 -13.53 15.22
CA ASP A 623 13.88 -13.91 15.40
C ASP A 623 13.34 -13.33 16.72
N CYS A 624 12.39 -12.40 16.61
CA CYS A 624 11.73 -11.81 17.77
C CYS A 624 10.37 -12.44 18.10
N GLY A 625 10.02 -13.57 17.47
CA GLY A 625 8.73 -14.26 17.60
C GLY A 625 7.57 -13.59 16.83
N PHE A 626 7.81 -12.41 16.26
CA PHE A 626 6.92 -11.74 15.31
C PHE A 626 7.56 -11.62 13.92
N GLY A 627 8.66 -12.32 13.65
CA GLY A 627 9.44 -12.24 12.42
C GLY A 627 10.90 -11.87 12.65
N VAL A 628 11.64 -11.67 11.56
CA VAL A 628 13.09 -11.43 11.58
C VAL A 628 13.38 -9.93 11.70
N ARG A 629 14.19 -9.55 12.69
CA ARG A 629 14.69 -8.18 12.87
C ARG A 629 15.68 -7.82 11.77
N THR A 630 15.58 -6.59 11.27
CA THR A 630 16.47 -6.05 10.23
C THR A 630 17.93 -5.92 10.65
N LEU A 631 18.20 -5.92 11.96
CA LEU A 631 19.52 -5.91 12.57
C LEU A 631 19.49 -6.72 13.86
N SER A 632 20.51 -7.53 14.11
CA SER A 632 20.63 -8.31 15.34
C SER A 632 20.57 -7.41 16.57
N SER A 633 19.83 -7.86 17.60
CA SER A 633 19.76 -7.17 18.90
C SER A 633 21.09 -7.16 19.67
N ARG A 634 22.10 -7.91 19.20
CA ARG A 634 23.46 -7.93 19.74
C ARG A 634 24.39 -6.88 19.13
N ASN A 635 23.96 -6.20 18.07
CA ASN A 635 24.76 -5.22 17.35
C ASN A 635 24.57 -3.83 17.96
N ALA A 636 25.65 -3.05 17.99
CA ALA A 636 25.54 -1.65 18.38
C ALA A 636 24.69 -0.89 17.35
N GLY A 637 23.86 0.02 17.87
CA GLY A 637 22.90 0.77 17.07
C GLY A 637 21.62 0.00 16.71
N PHE A 638 21.43 -1.22 17.23
CA PHE A 638 20.11 -1.85 17.26
C PHE A 638 19.09 -0.92 17.94
N ASN A 639 17.97 -0.69 17.27
CA ASN A 639 16.83 0.04 17.80
C ASN A 639 15.56 -0.77 17.49
N PRO A 640 14.79 -1.23 18.50
CA PRO A 640 13.56 -2.01 18.29
C PRO A 640 12.46 -1.24 17.54
N LEU A 641 12.60 0.07 17.37
CA LEU A 641 11.75 0.94 16.55
C LEU A 641 12.53 1.64 15.42
N GLY A 642 13.71 1.14 15.06
CA GLY A 642 14.53 1.70 13.98
C GLY A 642 14.11 1.19 12.61
N TYR A 643 13.98 2.07 11.62
CA TYR A 643 13.39 1.78 10.31
C TYR A 643 14.04 0.58 9.59
N HIS A 644 15.37 0.57 9.43
CA HIS A 644 16.14 -0.57 8.88
C HIS A 644 17.14 -1.18 9.87
N VAL A 645 17.01 -0.87 11.17
CA VAL A 645 18.04 -1.11 12.18
C VAL A 645 17.49 -1.78 13.45
N GLY A 646 16.41 -2.55 13.31
CA GLY A 646 15.88 -3.42 14.36
C GLY A 646 14.38 -3.70 14.32
N SER A 647 13.63 -3.00 13.46
CA SER A 647 12.26 -3.33 13.09
C SER A 647 12.16 -4.67 12.35
N VAL A 648 10.93 -5.16 12.18
CA VAL A 648 10.57 -6.33 11.38
C VAL A 648 9.77 -5.87 10.16
N TRP A 649 10.18 -6.35 8.99
CA TRP A 649 9.49 -6.11 7.72
C TRP A 649 8.81 -7.42 7.26
N PRO A 650 7.49 -7.43 7.01
CA PRO A 650 6.78 -8.64 6.62
C PRO A 650 7.31 -9.29 5.34
N HIS A 651 7.62 -8.48 4.33
CA HIS A 651 8.12 -8.97 3.04
C HIS A 651 9.49 -9.67 3.20
N ASP A 652 10.38 -9.05 3.97
CA ASP A 652 11.75 -9.52 4.25
C ASP A 652 11.72 -10.87 5.00
N THR A 653 10.86 -10.98 6.02
CA THR A 653 10.65 -12.25 6.71
C THR A 653 10.03 -13.30 5.79
N ALA A 654 9.07 -12.93 4.93
CA ALA A 654 8.46 -13.88 4.00
C ALA A 654 9.45 -14.40 2.95
N ILE A 655 10.38 -13.55 2.48
CA ILE A 655 11.49 -13.96 1.60
C ILE A 655 12.39 -14.95 2.31
N ALA A 656 12.78 -14.67 3.57
CA ALA A 656 13.57 -15.59 4.38
C ALA A 656 12.85 -16.95 4.56
N VAL A 657 11.56 -16.93 4.91
CA VAL A 657 10.73 -18.15 5.05
C VAL A 657 10.70 -18.95 3.74
N HIS A 658 10.45 -18.28 2.62
CA HIS A 658 10.41 -18.94 1.31
C HIS A 658 11.76 -19.52 0.91
N GLY A 659 12.85 -18.78 1.13
CA GLY A 659 14.22 -19.21 0.90
C GLY A 659 14.62 -20.41 1.76
N LEU A 660 14.25 -20.41 3.05
CA LEU A 660 14.47 -21.54 3.97
C LEU A 660 13.76 -22.80 3.51
N VAL A 661 12.49 -22.72 3.11
CA VAL A 661 11.75 -23.88 2.57
C VAL A 661 12.42 -24.39 1.29
N ARG A 662 12.79 -23.49 0.36
CA ARG A 662 13.49 -23.87 -0.87
C ARG A 662 14.87 -24.49 -0.63
N ALA A 663 15.56 -24.08 0.42
CA ALA A 663 16.87 -24.60 0.80
C ALA A 663 16.82 -25.88 1.66
N GLY A 664 15.62 -26.35 2.04
CA GLY A 664 15.43 -27.59 2.80
C GLY A 664 15.40 -27.43 4.32
N PHE A 665 15.06 -26.23 4.84
CA PHE A 665 15.03 -25.89 6.27
C PHE A 665 13.62 -25.49 6.76
N PRO A 666 12.57 -26.33 6.56
CA PRO A 666 11.21 -26.01 6.99
C PRO A 666 11.08 -25.87 8.51
N ALA A 667 11.93 -26.54 9.29
CA ALA A 667 11.90 -26.47 10.76
C ALA A 667 12.22 -25.05 11.28
N GLN A 668 13.12 -24.34 10.62
CA GLN A 668 13.46 -22.94 10.89
C GLN A 668 12.43 -21.99 10.25
N ALA A 669 11.86 -22.34 9.10
CA ALA A 669 10.89 -21.49 8.38
C ALA A 669 9.53 -21.37 9.12
N VAL A 670 9.02 -22.47 9.67
CA VAL A 670 7.65 -22.54 10.24
C VAL A 670 7.45 -21.56 11.42
N PRO A 671 8.35 -21.46 12.41
CA PRO A 671 8.22 -20.49 13.50
C PRO A 671 8.14 -19.04 13.00
N LEU A 672 9.00 -18.66 12.04
CA LEU A 672 9.01 -17.31 11.46
C LEU A 672 7.69 -17.00 10.74
N ALA A 673 7.18 -17.95 9.94
CA ALA A 673 5.88 -17.82 9.27
C ALA A 673 4.73 -17.64 10.28
N LYS A 674 4.71 -18.44 11.35
CA LYS A 674 3.73 -18.32 12.43
C LYS A 674 3.86 -16.99 13.17
N GLY A 675 5.07 -16.46 13.31
CA GLY A 675 5.33 -15.14 13.89
C GLY A 675 4.66 -14.01 13.11
N ILE A 676 4.77 -14.02 11.77
CA ILE A 676 4.07 -13.04 10.91
C ILE A 676 2.55 -13.18 11.01
N VAL A 677 2.03 -14.41 10.99
CA VAL A 677 0.59 -14.67 11.13
C VAL A 677 0.08 -14.20 12.50
N ALA A 678 0.85 -14.40 13.57
CA ALA A 678 0.54 -13.89 14.90
C ALA A 678 0.56 -12.35 14.95
N ALA A 679 1.59 -11.72 14.38
CA ALA A 679 1.72 -10.27 14.28
C ALA A 679 0.52 -9.62 13.58
N SER A 680 -0.04 -10.28 12.56
CA SER A 680 -1.18 -9.77 11.78
C SER A 680 -2.43 -9.46 12.63
N VAL A 681 -2.60 -10.12 13.77
CA VAL A 681 -3.74 -9.88 14.69
C VAL A 681 -3.70 -8.47 15.26
N GLY A 682 -2.52 -7.97 15.63
CA GLY A 682 -2.32 -6.61 16.14
C GLY A 682 -2.59 -5.51 15.10
N PHE A 683 -2.70 -5.89 13.82
CA PHE A 683 -2.92 -4.99 12.70
C PHE A 683 -4.16 -5.34 11.88
N GLU A 684 -5.18 -5.96 12.49
CA GLU A 684 -6.46 -6.27 11.82
C GLU A 684 -6.29 -7.03 10.49
N ALA A 685 -5.31 -7.94 10.45
CA ALA A 685 -4.88 -8.69 9.26
C ALA A 685 -4.30 -7.83 8.11
N ARG A 686 -4.15 -6.52 8.27
CA ARG A 686 -3.45 -5.62 7.34
C ARG A 686 -2.08 -5.27 7.90
N LEU A 687 -1.08 -6.12 7.59
CA LEU A 687 0.30 -5.89 8.00
C LEU A 687 0.82 -4.55 7.44
N PRO A 688 1.46 -3.70 8.26
CA PRO A 688 2.07 -2.47 7.80
C PRO A 688 3.35 -2.77 6.99
N GLU A 689 3.92 -1.72 6.41
CA GLU A 689 5.26 -1.71 5.82
C GLU A 689 6.30 -2.36 6.76
N LEU A 690 6.29 -1.95 8.04
CA LEU A 690 7.13 -2.49 9.10
C LEU A 690 6.48 -2.30 10.48
N TYR A 691 6.94 -3.06 11.46
CA TYR A 691 6.61 -2.89 12.87
C TYR A 691 7.83 -3.18 13.75
N GLY A 692 7.73 -2.86 15.04
CA GLY A 692 8.84 -3.00 15.98
C GLY A 692 8.44 -3.63 17.31
N GLY A 693 9.27 -3.39 18.33
CA GLY A 693 9.08 -3.90 19.68
C GLY A 693 10.22 -4.79 20.15
N HIS A 694 10.11 -5.26 21.38
CA HIS A 694 11.06 -6.13 22.08
C HIS A 694 10.81 -7.62 21.79
N GLY A 695 9.71 -7.94 21.11
CA GLY A 695 9.40 -9.29 20.61
C GLY A 695 8.45 -10.03 21.53
N SER A 696 8.00 -11.22 21.13
CA SER A 696 6.92 -11.96 21.77
C SER A 696 7.24 -12.47 23.19
N GLY A 697 8.50 -12.41 23.61
CA GLY A 697 8.90 -12.69 24.99
C GLY A 697 8.59 -11.55 25.97
N TYR A 698 8.33 -10.35 25.46
CA TYR A 698 8.07 -9.13 26.25
C TYR A 698 6.74 -8.47 25.89
N ASP A 699 6.41 -8.43 24.60
CA ASP A 699 5.22 -7.76 24.08
C ASP A 699 4.13 -8.78 23.72
N GLU A 700 2.88 -8.52 24.10
CA GLU A 700 1.73 -9.34 23.70
C GLU A 700 1.41 -9.21 22.21
N ALA A 701 1.74 -8.05 21.62
CA ALA A 701 1.59 -7.73 20.22
C ALA A 701 2.75 -6.83 19.77
N PRO A 702 3.15 -6.87 18.49
CA PRO A 702 4.19 -5.98 17.98
C PRO A 702 3.81 -4.50 18.14
N ALA A 703 4.81 -3.67 18.40
CA ALA A 703 4.62 -2.23 18.48
C ALA A 703 4.45 -1.64 17.06
N PRO A 704 3.42 -0.81 16.81
CA PRO A 704 3.26 -0.19 15.50
C PRO A 704 4.42 0.78 15.23
N TYR A 705 5.02 0.69 14.05
CA TYR A 705 6.01 1.69 13.64
C TYR A 705 5.32 3.02 13.34
N PRO A 706 5.77 4.16 13.90
CA PRO A 706 4.98 5.37 13.89
C PRO A 706 4.58 5.90 12.52
N ALA A 707 5.43 5.78 11.48
CA ALA A 707 5.20 6.40 10.17
C ALA A 707 4.96 5.41 9.02
N ALA A 708 4.71 4.13 9.35
CA ALA A 708 4.63 3.04 8.36
C ALA A 708 3.45 3.20 7.40
N CYS A 709 3.68 2.86 6.13
CA CYS A 709 2.58 2.67 5.19
C CYS A 709 1.69 1.49 5.58
N ARG A 710 0.38 1.63 5.42
CA ARG A 710 -0.61 0.59 5.73
C ARG A 710 -1.88 0.83 4.90
N PRO A 711 -2.08 0.14 3.77
CA PRO A 711 -1.30 -1.00 3.27
C PRO A 711 0.00 -0.62 2.53
N GLN A 712 0.89 -1.61 2.39
CA GLN A 712 2.10 -1.58 1.57
C GLN A 712 2.15 -2.86 0.72
N ALA A 713 2.41 -2.75 -0.59
CA ALA A 713 2.27 -3.83 -1.55
C ALA A 713 3.12 -5.05 -1.24
N TRP A 714 4.42 -4.91 -0.97
CA TRP A 714 5.26 -6.07 -0.63
C TRP A 714 4.86 -6.74 0.70
N SER A 715 4.32 -5.97 1.66
CA SER A 715 3.90 -6.49 2.96
C SER A 715 2.57 -7.22 2.84
N ALA A 716 1.69 -6.75 1.96
CA ALA A 716 0.47 -7.46 1.61
C ALA A 716 0.82 -8.74 0.83
N ALA A 717 1.69 -8.67 -0.18
CA ALA A 717 2.13 -9.80 -0.98
C ALA A 717 2.84 -10.89 -0.15
N ALA A 718 3.47 -10.52 0.97
CA ALA A 718 4.05 -11.45 1.93
C ALA A 718 3.06 -12.54 2.38
N GLY A 719 1.77 -12.22 2.53
CA GLY A 719 0.75 -13.21 2.90
C GLY A 719 0.61 -14.34 1.87
N VAL A 720 0.72 -14.02 0.58
CA VAL A 720 0.68 -15.00 -0.52
C VAL A 720 1.99 -15.77 -0.60
N LEU A 721 3.14 -15.13 -0.36
CA LEU A 721 4.43 -15.82 -0.33
C LEU A 721 4.53 -16.81 0.85
N LEU A 722 3.98 -16.47 2.02
CA LEU A 722 3.86 -17.38 3.17
C LEU A 722 2.98 -18.59 2.85
N LEU A 723 1.85 -18.37 2.16
CA LEU A 723 0.99 -19.44 1.66
C LEU A 723 1.76 -20.35 0.68
N GLN A 724 2.49 -19.77 -0.27
CA GLN A 724 3.31 -20.53 -1.22
C GLN A 724 4.37 -21.37 -0.50
N ALA A 725 5.05 -20.79 0.49
CA ALA A 725 6.05 -21.48 1.30
C ALA A 725 5.43 -22.62 2.13
N ALA A 726 4.24 -22.41 2.71
CA ALA A 726 3.53 -23.45 3.46
C ALA A 726 3.16 -24.67 2.59
N LEU A 727 2.79 -24.43 1.32
CA LEU A 727 2.50 -25.47 0.34
C LEU A 727 3.76 -26.11 -0.26
N GLY A 728 4.94 -25.50 -0.09
CA GLY A 728 6.14 -25.85 -0.85
C GLY A 728 5.93 -25.78 -2.36
N LEU A 729 5.11 -24.82 -2.82
CA LEU A 729 4.64 -24.71 -4.18
C LEU A 729 5.70 -24.08 -5.10
N SER A 730 6.07 -24.79 -6.16
CA SER A 730 6.95 -24.28 -7.23
C SER A 730 6.54 -24.81 -8.61
N ALA A 731 6.66 -23.96 -9.64
CA ALA A 731 6.27 -24.27 -11.01
C ALA A 731 7.47 -24.28 -11.97
N ASP A 732 7.40 -25.16 -12.97
CA ASP A 732 8.29 -25.29 -14.11
C ASP A 732 7.46 -25.63 -15.35
N VAL A 733 6.66 -24.68 -15.82
CA VAL A 733 5.80 -24.90 -16.99
C VAL A 733 6.63 -25.28 -18.24
N PRO A 734 7.77 -24.63 -18.55
CA PRO A 734 8.59 -25.02 -19.69
C PRO A 734 9.16 -26.44 -19.58
N GLY A 735 9.53 -26.87 -18.36
CA GLY A 735 9.99 -28.23 -18.07
C GLY A 735 8.85 -29.22 -17.79
N GLY A 736 7.58 -28.79 -17.86
CA GLY A 736 6.41 -29.62 -17.63
C GLY A 736 6.26 -30.13 -16.19
N ARG A 737 6.73 -29.41 -15.16
CA ARG A 737 6.67 -29.84 -13.75
C ARG A 737 5.93 -28.84 -12.85
N LEU A 738 5.22 -29.38 -11.87
CA LEU A 738 4.62 -28.68 -10.74
C LEU A 738 4.99 -29.45 -9.47
N ARG A 739 5.67 -28.81 -8.53
CA ARG A 739 6.07 -29.44 -7.27
C ARG A 739 5.30 -28.83 -6.10
N ILE A 740 4.77 -29.71 -5.25
CA ILE A 740 4.10 -29.41 -3.99
C ILE A 740 4.78 -30.24 -2.92
N ASP A 741 5.47 -29.58 -1.99
CA ASP A 741 6.25 -30.22 -0.93
C ASP A 741 5.97 -29.53 0.41
N PRO A 742 4.81 -29.80 1.03
CA PRO A 742 4.30 -29.00 2.13
C PRO A 742 5.24 -28.98 3.33
N ALA A 743 5.49 -27.79 3.88
CA ALA A 743 6.20 -27.66 5.13
C ALA A 743 5.35 -28.25 6.28
N ALA A 744 5.74 -29.43 6.77
CA ALA A 744 4.97 -30.17 7.76
C ALA A 744 4.56 -29.30 8.97
N GLY A 745 3.27 -29.27 9.29
CA GLY A 745 2.74 -28.59 10.49
C GLY A 745 2.72 -27.05 10.44
N ALA A 746 2.95 -26.43 9.28
CA ALA A 746 2.89 -24.97 9.14
C ALA A 746 1.47 -24.45 9.46
N PHE A 747 0.46 -24.90 8.71
CA PHE A 747 -0.93 -24.43 8.82
C PHE A 747 -1.99 -25.51 8.47
N GLY A 748 -1.60 -26.79 8.44
CA GLY A 748 -2.48 -27.91 8.07
C GLY A 748 -3.49 -28.31 9.17
N PRO A 749 -4.67 -28.88 8.82
CA PRO A 749 -5.22 -29.02 7.47
C PRO A 749 -5.47 -27.66 6.79
N LEU A 750 -5.28 -27.60 5.48
CA LEU A 750 -5.37 -26.37 4.67
C LEU A 750 -6.00 -26.69 3.32
N HIS A 751 -7.00 -25.92 2.90
CA HIS A 751 -7.54 -25.96 1.55
C HIS A 751 -7.41 -24.58 0.92
N VAL A 752 -6.86 -24.53 -0.30
CA VAL A 752 -6.76 -23.33 -1.11
C VAL A 752 -7.28 -23.59 -2.51
N SER A 753 -8.07 -22.65 -3.02
CA SER A 753 -8.54 -22.60 -4.41
C SER A 753 -8.38 -21.18 -4.97
N GLY A 754 -8.43 -21.04 -6.30
CA GLY A 754 -8.21 -19.75 -6.97
C GLY A 754 -6.74 -19.42 -7.23
N LEU A 755 -5.82 -20.40 -7.09
CA LEU A 755 -4.46 -20.28 -7.60
C LEU A 755 -4.44 -20.54 -9.11
N ARG A 756 -3.34 -20.17 -9.77
CA ARG A 756 -3.14 -20.40 -11.21
C ARG A 756 -1.75 -20.93 -11.52
N VAL A 757 -1.64 -21.73 -12.58
CA VAL A 757 -0.37 -22.15 -13.19
C VAL A 757 -0.61 -22.41 -14.68
N ALA A 758 0.30 -21.96 -15.55
CA ALA A 758 0.12 -22.07 -17.01
C ALA A 758 -1.23 -21.50 -17.51
N GLY A 759 -1.69 -20.39 -16.91
CA GLY A 759 -2.98 -19.77 -17.23
C GLY A 759 -4.23 -20.55 -16.80
N ALA A 760 -4.06 -21.69 -16.12
CA ALA A 760 -5.16 -22.58 -15.73
C ALA A 760 -5.33 -22.66 -14.20
N PRO A 761 -6.54 -22.97 -13.69
CA PRO A 761 -6.81 -23.06 -12.26
C PRO A 761 -5.98 -24.13 -11.54
N LEU A 762 -5.56 -23.81 -10.32
CA LEU A 762 -4.86 -24.68 -9.39
C LEU A 762 -5.57 -24.64 -8.02
N SER A 763 -5.77 -25.81 -7.42
CA SER A 763 -6.22 -25.94 -6.03
C SER A 763 -5.42 -27.00 -5.30
N VAL A 764 -5.18 -26.77 -4.00
CA VAL A 764 -4.39 -27.67 -3.15
C VAL A 764 -5.14 -27.90 -1.85
N ARG A 765 -5.22 -29.17 -1.44
CA ARG A 765 -5.79 -29.61 -0.16
C ARG A 765 -4.73 -30.39 0.60
N LEU A 766 -4.35 -29.88 1.76
CA LEU A 766 -3.51 -30.55 2.74
C LEU A 766 -4.39 -31.14 3.84
N ASP A 767 -4.21 -32.43 4.13
CA ASP A 767 -4.80 -33.04 5.32
C ASP A 767 -3.99 -32.73 6.59
N ALA A 768 -4.42 -33.26 7.74
CA ALA A 768 -3.76 -33.05 9.01
C ALA A 768 -2.37 -33.73 9.09
N ASP A 769 -2.12 -34.75 8.26
CA ASP A 769 -0.85 -35.47 8.18
C ASP A 769 0.11 -34.82 7.18
N GLY A 770 -0.30 -33.71 6.54
CA GLY A 770 0.49 -32.98 5.54
C GLY A 770 0.46 -33.58 4.14
N ARG A 771 -0.41 -34.56 3.86
CA ARG A 771 -0.56 -35.12 2.52
C ARG A 771 -1.33 -34.16 1.62
N ALA A 772 -0.79 -33.91 0.44
CA ALA A 772 -1.34 -32.98 -0.53
C ALA A 772 -2.17 -33.70 -1.61
N GLU A 773 -3.40 -33.24 -1.81
CA GLU A 773 -4.22 -33.48 -2.99
C GLU A 773 -4.28 -32.22 -3.85
N VAL A 774 -4.10 -32.37 -5.16
CA VAL A 774 -3.92 -31.23 -6.07
C VAL A 774 -4.82 -31.39 -7.30
N THR A 775 -5.55 -30.33 -7.64
CA THR A 775 -6.18 -30.17 -8.97
C THR A 775 -5.35 -29.19 -9.76
N ALA A 776 -4.76 -29.63 -10.87
CA ALA A 776 -3.87 -28.85 -11.71
C ALA A 776 -4.02 -29.29 -13.18
N PRO A 777 -3.46 -28.58 -14.17
CA PRO A 777 -3.46 -29.01 -15.57
C PRO A 777 -2.79 -30.37 -15.77
N ASP A 778 -3.35 -31.20 -16.67
CA ASP A 778 -2.80 -32.54 -17.00
C ASP A 778 -1.52 -32.46 -17.83
N SER A 779 -1.23 -31.31 -18.42
CA SER A 779 0.03 -31.04 -19.13
C SER A 779 1.25 -30.98 -18.21
N LEU A 780 1.07 -30.86 -16.89
CA LEU A 780 2.15 -30.76 -15.91
C LEU A 780 2.29 -32.07 -15.11
N THR A 781 3.53 -32.54 -14.98
CA THR A 781 3.88 -33.64 -14.09
C THR A 781 3.89 -33.12 -12.65
N LEU A 782 3.10 -33.74 -11.78
CA LEU A 782 2.99 -33.38 -10.36
C LEU A 782 4.04 -34.14 -9.54
N GLU A 783 4.83 -33.43 -8.74
CA GLU A 783 5.83 -33.98 -7.82
C GLU A 783 5.46 -33.67 -6.36
N GLY A 784 5.63 -34.63 -5.46
CA GLY A 784 5.40 -34.46 -4.01
C GLY A 784 3.94 -34.51 -3.54
N ALA A 785 2.98 -34.70 -4.45
CA ALA A 785 1.55 -34.73 -4.12
C ALA A 785 0.72 -35.69 -4.99
N HIS A 786 -0.52 -35.96 -4.56
CA HIS A 786 -1.49 -36.79 -5.28
C HIS A 786 -2.41 -35.92 -6.16
N ARG A 787 -2.49 -36.23 -7.46
CA ARG A 787 -3.40 -35.54 -8.40
C ARG A 787 -4.83 -36.04 -8.23
N VAL A 788 -5.80 -35.12 -8.24
CA VAL A 788 -7.24 -35.40 -8.18
C VAL A 788 -7.94 -34.73 -9.36
N ALA A 789 -8.98 -35.38 -9.91
CA ALA A 789 -9.80 -34.79 -10.96
C ALA A 789 -10.61 -33.60 -10.43
N PRO A 790 -10.85 -32.55 -11.25
CA PRO A 790 -11.74 -31.46 -10.87
C PRO A 790 -13.12 -32.02 -10.53
N ARG A 791 -13.66 -31.66 -9.37
CA ARG A 791 -15.04 -32.03 -9.00
C ARG A 791 -16.00 -31.17 -9.83
N SER A 792 -16.87 -31.85 -10.57
CA SER A 792 -17.94 -31.26 -11.40
C SER A 792 -18.94 -30.43 -10.62
#